data_AF-A0A9P7KBL7-F1
#
_entry.id   AF-A0A9P7KBL7-F1
#
_cell.length_a   1.000
_cell.length_b   1.000
_cell.length_c   1.000
_cell.angle_alpha   90.00
_cell.angle_beta   90.00
_cell.angle_gamma   90.00
#
_symmetry.space_group_name_H-M   'P 1'
#
loop_
_entity.id
_entity.type
_entity.pdbx_description
1 polymer ?
#
loop_
_entity_poly.entity_id
_entity_poly.type
_entity_poly.pdbx_seq_one_letter_code
_entity_poly.pdbx_strand_id
1 'polypeptide(L)'
;MALCPSRMQHTFRSHALRRAHSTYSRPIKAAKFVDALLRETREPIWRLITALSTPHSPDLPAALSRHGVSVEQYRHWRPLLVESNLPSTVSIMQEHGLIVHPSQTQETRSRGRNAQRHLPSWLVLYLLAFKIRTQDAAFPVAPDLAFSHLPVAPRAVQGPLFIFTLLGLARFNLLVPMHRIIDEFLSTPLDHPQLYFNLLLQALACTPTRSVDTANHVVHVLKRMDARQLKLTPATYEALLNDRFVTLQLTKYLREKMAREGVVPTKEHLEAYLRVFSRNGSIHKAHDYLHDIHAKAPRGEGDADDPLHRANTLFLAAQDDRASAFTFLRSLLASPDSEATFPSSSPAPARIPKHYPTSSVTQRTLPTTDIYTFTSALAVATRDVNLSSASLLSLFTTVSSSTSPSTSSRSSHTVPNIRLAPTTATHTVLIRGLLARKDYALALTAWVAFRRTGLRIDREALSAGMVTLVRAGKAHQAIALLEEYAGSGRTLSVPSNSPTSSSTTQRRRRPYAPLPITSITLNDLLVALNRSGRPDVVFALFDAMSTLYNVHPDARTLSILLQSARLARRLDEGTVRGAVLRIGWEMGLGKRAEVDEETSADANTPITPSTTADTDTHASPPPSGIRVDHRSHLHALLGPPDAAEPHPYKPALWHGTLPWNHALLVFQRALFGAARDPTKLLGVQPPAKALVESVRTPEGNLGPFGFGMGLPPWHARTEDGWKAPALDVLLRRRSVPVLLRRSTDTSAPSPQPDHEYTSYYPAIIPTNEAYFNYILLLGVLGRGAEVAHVLAWMREIGVKPGRQTISAAVVLWREATGRAVLVERWTAGRGDRGSTPVVEQGAEGHEAEEDRNVSPGRERELLRAQRERKLEEWVEEEYNASSGEYRKLVRWLADWVGVWRLPGPKAISDWTRNIARLREGRDGDQEEGGVEEEGESADGEDGENMGEIGEQERQ
;
A
#
# COMPACT_ATOMS: atom_id res chain seq x y z
N MET A 1 28.12 -6.87 -71.73
CA MET A 1 26.75 -7.43 -71.81
C MET A 1 26.43 -8.14 -70.51
N ALA A 2 25.60 -7.53 -69.65
CA ALA A 2 24.71 -8.16 -68.67
C ALA A 2 24.22 -7.05 -67.72
N LEU A 3 22.91 -6.81 -67.71
CA LEU A 3 22.21 -5.81 -66.90
C LEU A 3 21.80 -6.40 -65.55
N CYS A 4 22.05 -5.65 -64.47
CA CYS A 4 21.35 -5.77 -63.19
C CYS A 4 20.05 -4.96 -63.23
N PRO A 5 19.02 -5.39 -62.48
CA PRO A 5 18.24 -4.42 -61.72
C PRO A 5 18.02 -4.80 -60.26
N SER A 6 18.02 -3.75 -59.45
CA SER A 6 17.72 -3.65 -58.03
C SER A 6 16.33 -4.16 -57.64
N ARG A 7 16.27 -4.99 -56.58
CA ARG A 7 15.04 -5.32 -55.85
C ARG A 7 15.35 -5.26 -54.34
N MET A 8 15.00 -4.14 -53.71
CA MET A 8 15.06 -3.94 -52.26
C MET A 8 13.65 -3.59 -51.76
N GLN A 9 12.86 -4.60 -51.38
CA GLN A 9 11.74 -4.44 -50.45
C GLN A 9 11.48 -5.77 -49.72
N HIS A 10 11.04 -5.63 -48.46
CA HIS A 10 10.54 -6.64 -47.52
C HIS A 10 11.57 -7.38 -46.65
N THR A 11 11.66 -6.98 -45.38
CA THR A 11 11.68 -7.85 -44.18
C THR A 11 11.92 -7.05 -42.88
N PHE A 12 11.05 -6.09 -42.56
CA PHE A 12 11.04 -5.47 -41.23
C PHE A 12 9.62 -5.07 -40.85
N ARG A 13 8.75 -6.06 -40.53
CA ARG A 13 7.45 -5.74 -39.89
C ARG A 13 6.70 -6.87 -39.16
N SER A 14 7.21 -8.10 -39.05
CA SER A 14 6.46 -9.21 -38.43
C SER A 14 6.79 -9.54 -36.97
N HIS A 15 7.80 -8.95 -36.34
CA HIS A 15 8.22 -9.34 -34.97
C HIS A 15 7.75 -8.44 -33.82
N ALA A 16 7.08 -7.31 -34.10
CA ALA A 16 6.58 -6.40 -33.05
C ALA A 16 5.24 -6.85 -32.42
N LEU A 17 4.49 -7.75 -33.05
CA LEU A 17 3.11 -8.10 -32.66
C LEU A 17 2.97 -9.32 -31.72
N ARG A 18 4.05 -10.07 -31.44
CA ARG A 18 4.01 -11.21 -30.51
C ARG A 18 4.56 -10.93 -29.10
N ARG A 19 4.91 -9.68 -28.78
CA ARG A 19 5.37 -9.25 -27.44
C ARG A 19 4.38 -8.34 -26.72
N ALA A 20 3.08 -8.61 -26.83
CA ALA A 20 2.08 -8.13 -25.87
C ALA A 20 2.19 -8.89 -24.53
N HIS A 21 3.40 -9.13 -24.05
CA HIS A 21 3.65 -9.73 -22.75
C HIS A 21 3.49 -8.65 -21.69
N SER A 22 2.40 -8.74 -20.92
CA SER A 22 2.14 -8.10 -19.63
C SER A 22 2.98 -6.85 -19.35
N THR A 23 2.46 -5.70 -19.79
CA THR A 23 2.96 -4.35 -19.45
C THR A 23 2.81 -4.00 -17.97
N TYR A 24 2.26 -4.90 -17.14
CA TYR A 24 1.77 -4.60 -15.79
C TYR A 24 2.82 -4.62 -14.68
N SER A 25 4.06 -4.98 -15.00
CA SER A 25 5.20 -4.60 -14.19
C SER A 25 6.36 -4.37 -15.14
N ARG A 26 7.10 -3.26 -15.00
CA ARG A 26 8.43 -3.20 -15.61
C ARG A 26 9.13 -4.51 -15.20
N PRO A 27 9.58 -5.36 -16.15
CA PRO A 27 10.27 -6.57 -15.77
C PRO A 27 11.40 -6.12 -14.86
N ILE A 28 11.30 -6.48 -13.58
CA ILE A 28 12.43 -6.32 -12.68
C ILE A 28 13.55 -7.02 -13.42
N LYS A 29 14.63 -6.28 -13.68
CA LYS A 29 15.72 -6.82 -14.47
C LYS A 29 16.45 -7.82 -13.59
N ALA A 30 15.87 -9.01 -13.37
CA ALA A 30 16.57 -10.15 -12.79
C ALA A 30 17.88 -10.37 -13.56
N ALA A 31 17.89 -10.04 -14.85
CA ALA A 31 19.10 -9.87 -15.66
C ALA A 31 20.19 -9.01 -14.99
N LYS A 32 19.88 -7.84 -14.40
CA LYS A 32 20.87 -7.03 -13.64
C LYS A 32 21.47 -7.80 -12.46
N PHE A 33 20.67 -8.58 -11.75
CA PHE A 33 21.14 -9.40 -10.63
C PHE A 33 22.00 -10.57 -11.13
N VAL A 34 21.59 -11.23 -12.21
CA VAL A 34 22.37 -12.28 -12.88
C VAL A 34 23.70 -11.70 -13.41
N ASP A 35 23.69 -10.51 -14.00
CA ASP A 35 24.88 -9.82 -14.52
C ASP A 35 25.84 -9.44 -13.38
N ALA A 36 25.31 -8.97 -12.24
CA ALA A 36 26.10 -8.68 -11.05
C ALA A 36 26.73 -9.95 -10.47
N LEU A 37 25.96 -11.03 -10.34
CA LEU A 37 26.46 -12.34 -9.91
C LEU A 37 27.53 -12.88 -10.87
N LEU A 38 27.30 -12.76 -12.19
CA LEU A 38 28.25 -13.18 -13.22
C LEU A 38 29.56 -12.41 -13.13
N ARG A 39 29.50 -11.08 -12.93
CA ARG A 39 30.68 -10.21 -12.88
C ARG A 39 31.58 -10.54 -11.68
N GLU A 40 30.97 -10.74 -10.52
CA GLU A 40 31.68 -10.88 -9.25
C GLU A 40 32.11 -12.32 -8.96
N THR A 41 31.22 -13.31 -9.18
CA THR A 41 31.54 -14.72 -8.87
C THR A 41 32.22 -15.45 -10.02
N ARG A 42 32.03 -14.98 -11.26
CA ARG A 42 32.53 -15.60 -12.51
C ARG A 42 32.07 -17.05 -12.73
N GLU A 43 31.05 -17.51 -12.01
CA GLU A 43 30.58 -18.89 -12.16
C GLU A 43 29.89 -19.13 -13.51
N PRO A 44 30.08 -20.32 -14.12
CA PRO A 44 29.51 -20.64 -15.44
C PRO A 44 27.97 -20.71 -15.41
N ILE A 45 27.37 -20.93 -14.25
CA ILE A 45 25.91 -21.03 -14.07
C ILE A 45 25.19 -19.74 -14.49
N TRP A 46 25.78 -18.58 -14.22
CA TRP A 46 25.18 -17.29 -14.57
C TRP A 46 25.20 -17.02 -16.07
N ARG A 47 26.23 -17.51 -16.79
CA ARG A 47 26.28 -17.45 -18.27
C ARG A 47 25.18 -18.32 -18.87
N LEU A 48 24.96 -19.51 -18.31
CA LEU A 48 23.88 -20.39 -18.73
C LEU A 48 22.50 -19.75 -18.51
N ILE A 49 22.26 -19.21 -17.32
CA ILE A 49 20.98 -18.53 -17.00
C ILE A 49 20.74 -17.33 -17.93
N THR A 50 21.77 -16.54 -18.24
CA THR A 50 21.69 -15.42 -19.19
C THR A 50 21.34 -15.90 -20.60
N ALA A 51 22.00 -16.96 -21.09
CA ALA A 51 21.71 -17.56 -22.38
C ALA A 51 20.29 -18.16 -22.47
N LEU A 52 19.78 -18.73 -21.37
CA LEU A 52 18.40 -19.26 -21.30
C LEU A 52 17.33 -18.15 -21.29
N SER A 53 17.65 -16.97 -20.77
CA SER A 53 16.73 -15.83 -20.75
C SER A 53 16.46 -15.24 -22.15
N THR A 54 17.35 -15.55 -23.10
CA THR A 54 17.31 -15.05 -24.48
C THR A 54 16.98 -16.19 -25.44
N PRO A 55 15.75 -16.30 -25.97
CA PRO A 55 15.23 -17.51 -26.63
C PRO A 55 15.96 -17.97 -27.90
N HIS A 56 16.97 -17.22 -28.36
CA HIS A 56 17.81 -17.54 -29.52
C HIS A 56 19.27 -17.17 -29.29
N SER A 57 19.77 -17.25 -28.05
CA SER A 57 21.18 -16.94 -27.79
C SER A 57 22.09 -17.93 -28.54
N PRO A 58 23.01 -17.45 -29.40
CA PRO A 58 24.01 -18.31 -30.03
C PRO A 58 24.97 -18.94 -29.00
N ASP A 59 25.05 -18.36 -27.81
CA ASP A 59 25.94 -18.81 -26.74
C ASP A 59 25.36 -20.01 -25.94
N LEU A 60 24.10 -20.38 -26.14
CA LEU A 60 23.45 -21.42 -25.35
C LEU A 60 24.17 -22.79 -25.42
N PRO A 61 24.58 -23.31 -26.60
CA PRO A 61 25.31 -24.58 -26.67
C PRO A 61 26.66 -24.52 -25.93
N ALA A 62 27.39 -23.41 -26.07
CA ALA A 62 28.66 -23.21 -25.39
C ALA A 62 28.49 -23.09 -23.87
N ALA A 63 27.43 -22.43 -23.41
CA ALA A 63 27.10 -22.30 -21.99
C ALA A 63 26.67 -23.63 -21.37
N LEU A 64 25.87 -24.45 -22.09
CA LEU A 64 25.50 -25.81 -21.67
C LEU A 64 26.73 -26.71 -21.52
N SER A 65 27.61 -26.72 -22.53
CA SER A 65 28.84 -27.50 -22.51
C SER A 65 29.77 -27.11 -21.35
N ARG A 66 29.97 -25.81 -21.11
CA ARG A 66 30.79 -25.31 -20.00
C ARG A 66 30.25 -25.66 -18.61
N HIS A 67 28.95 -25.83 -18.47
CA HIS A 67 28.31 -26.25 -17.22
C HIS A 67 28.16 -27.78 -17.12
N GLY A 68 28.65 -28.54 -18.11
CA GLY A 68 28.50 -30.00 -18.14
C GLY A 68 27.06 -30.48 -18.32
N VAL A 69 26.16 -29.64 -18.84
CA VAL A 69 24.76 -30.02 -19.11
C VAL A 69 24.69 -30.60 -20.52
N SER A 70 24.36 -31.88 -20.64
CA SER A 70 24.20 -32.52 -21.95
C SER A 70 22.98 -31.95 -22.69
N VAL A 71 23.01 -31.97 -24.02
CA VAL A 71 21.87 -31.53 -24.85
C VAL A 71 20.62 -32.35 -24.56
N GLU A 72 20.77 -33.63 -24.24
CA GLU A 72 19.68 -34.51 -23.84
C GLU A 72 19.07 -34.10 -22.50
N GLN A 73 19.91 -33.79 -21.50
CA GLN A 73 19.46 -33.27 -20.21
C GLN A 73 18.73 -31.93 -20.40
N TYR A 74 19.24 -31.04 -21.23
CA TYR A 74 18.53 -29.79 -21.57
C TYR A 74 17.18 -30.05 -22.24
N ARG A 75 17.13 -30.98 -23.21
CA ARG A 75 15.87 -31.37 -23.88
C ARG A 75 14.85 -31.94 -22.88
N HIS A 76 15.30 -32.70 -21.89
CA HIS A 76 14.44 -33.23 -20.82
C HIS A 76 13.75 -32.12 -20.02
N TRP A 77 14.47 -31.04 -19.70
CA TRP A 77 13.93 -29.91 -18.92
C TRP A 77 13.27 -28.81 -19.76
N ARG A 78 13.43 -28.86 -21.09
CA ARG A 78 12.88 -27.85 -22.02
C ARG A 78 11.37 -27.60 -21.87
N PRO A 79 10.49 -28.60 -21.64
CA PRO A 79 9.06 -28.34 -21.45
C PRO A 79 8.80 -27.32 -20.32
N LEU A 80 9.50 -27.47 -19.19
CA LEU A 80 9.39 -26.56 -18.04
C LEU A 80 9.90 -25.15 -18.35
N LEU A 81 10.92 -25.03 -19.22
CA LEU A 81 11.47 -23.74 -19.65
C LEU A 81 10.55 -23.00 -20.64
N VAL A 82 9.74 -23.72 -21.41
CA VAL A 82 8.81 -23.13 -22.38
C VAL A 82 7.58 -22.57 -21.69
N GLU A 83 7.19 -23.15 -20.55
CA GLU A 83 6.01 -22.72 -19.81
C GLU A 83 6.02 -21.23 -19.44
N SER A 84 4.85 -20.61 -19.52
CA SER A 84 4.73 -19.15 -19.42
C SER A 84 4.72 -18.64 -17.97
N ASN A 85 4.32 -19.47 -17.03
CA ASN A 85 4.13 -19.13 -15.62
C ASN A 85 4.73 -20.23 -14.71
N LEU A 86 5.11 -19.87 -13.49
CA LEU A 86 5.69 -20.82 -12.53
C LEU A 86 4.68 -21.85 -11.97
N PRO A 87 3.42 -21.50 -11.66
CA PRO A 87 2.47 -22.48 -11.11
C PRO A 87 2.20 -23.67 -12.05
N SER A 88 2.00 -23.42 -13.35
CA SER A 88 1.85 -24.47 -14.37
C SER A 88 3.13 -25.30 -14.49
N THR A 89 4.31 -24.69 -14.42
CA THR A 89 5.58 -25.43 -14.36
C THR A 89 5.61 -26.38 -13.16
N VAL A 90 5.15 -25.92 -11.99
CA VAL A 90 5.11 -26.73 -10.77
C VAL A 90 4.08 -27.86 -10.86
N SER A 91 2.92 -27.64 -11.48
CA SER A 91 1.97 -28.73 -11.75
C SER A 91 2.60 -29.82 -12.62
N ILE A 92 3.31 -29.45 -13.70
CA ILE A 92 4.03 -30.42 -14.53
C ILE A 92 5.13 -31.13 -13.72
N MET A 93 5.85 -30.42 -12.85
CA MET A 93 6.86 -31.04 -11.98
C MET A 93 6.24 -32.07 -11.02
N GLN A 94 5.10 -31.75 -10.43
CA GLN A 94 4.37 -32.65 -9.54
C GLN A 94 3.84 -33.89 -10.27
N GLU A 95 3.33 -33.73 -11.50
CA GLU A 95 2.93 -34.85 -12.38
C GLU A 95 4.11 -35.80 -12.68
N HIS A 96 5.33 -35.26 -12.77
CA HIS A 96 6.55 -36.04 -12.97
C HIS A 96 7.15 -36.62 -11.67
N GLY A 97 6.47 -36.45 -10.53
CA GLY A 97 6.92 -36.93 -9.22
C GLY A 97 8.16 -36.19 -8.69
N LEU A 98 8.39 -34.95 -9.13
CA LEU A 98 9.49 -34.13 -8.65
C LEU A 98 9.10 -33.45 -7.32
N ILE A 99 10.08 -33.28 -6.44
CA ILE A 99 9.89 -32.63 -5.14
C ILE A 99 9.86 -31.12 -5.36
N VAL A 100 8.72 -30.50 -5.05
CA VAL A 100 8.54 -29.04 -5.14
C VAL A 100 8.20 -28.43 -3.78
N HIS A 101 7.67 -29.22 -2.86
CA HIS A 101 7.22 -28.74 -1.56
C HIS A 101 8.11 -29.26 -0.41
N PRO A 102 8.46 -28.45 0.60
CA PRO A 102 9.30 -28.87 1.73
C PRO A 102 8.75 -30.08 2.50
N SER A 103 7.42 -30.21 2.60
CA SER A 103 6.79 -31.37 3.26
C SER A 103 7.07 -32.70 2.54
N GLN A 104 7.15 -32.68 1.21
CA GLN A 104 7.48 -33.86 0.40
C GLN A 104 8.91 -34.36 0.67
N THR A 105 9.83 -33.47 1.04
CA THR A 105 11.21 -33.83 1.39
C THR A 105 11.28 -34.68 2.67
N GLN A 106 10.34 -34.49 3.62
CA GLN A 106 10.31 -35.27 4.86
C GLN A 106 9.75 -36.68 4.62
N GLU A 107 8.64 -36.81 3.89
CA GLU A 107 8.03 -38.12 3.60
C GLU A 107 8.95 -39.04 2.80
N THR A 108 9.71 -38.46 1.87
CA THR A 108 10.60 -39.23 1.00
C THR A 108 11.82 -39.78 1.73
N ARG A 109 12.34 -39.09 2.76
CA ARG A 109 13.40 -39.64 3.65
C ARG A 109 12.95 -40.93 4.32
N SER A 110 11.67 -41.04 4.65
CA SER A 110 11.10 -42.22 5.32
C SER A 110 10.95 -43.44 4.40
N ARG A 111 10.93 -43.26 3.07
CA ARG A 111 10.60 -44.33 2.11
C ARG A 111 11.79 -45.12 1.54
N GLY A 112 13.04 -44.76 1.86
CA GLY A 112 14.24 -45.57 1.56
C GLY A 112 14.46 -46.01 0.10
N ARG A 113 13.72 -45.47 -0.87
CA ARG A 113 13.72 -45.93 -2.27
C ARG A 113 14.32 -44.88 -3.21
N ASN A 114 15.33 -45.35 -3.95
CA ASN A 114 15.87 -44.92 -5.25
C ASN A 114 16.03 -43.42 -5.52
N ALA A 115 17.31 -43.02 -5.66
CA ALA A 115 17.84 -41.84 -6.37
C ALA A 115 16.80 -40.76 -6.69
N GLN A 116 16.51 -39.92 -5.69
CA GLN A 116 15.65 -38.75 -5.86
C GLN A 116 16.16 -37.90 -7.01
N ARG A 117 15.28 -37.64 -7.99
CA ARG A 117 15.56 -36.71 -9.08
C ARG A 117 15.37 -35.29 -8.57
N HIS A 118 16.35 -34.78 -7.83
CA HIS A 118 16.39 -33.37 -7.48
C HIS A 118 16.47 -32.51 -8.75
N LEU A 119 15.84 -31.34 -8.70
CA LEU A 119 15.89 -30.38 -9.79
C LEU A 119 17.33 -29.85 -9.93
N PRO A 120 17.86 -29.67 -11.15
CA PRO A 120 19.14 -29.02 -11.33
C PRO A 120 19.11 -27.56 -10.83
N SER A 121 20.14 -27.13 -10.09
CA SER A 121 20.21 -25.77 -9.54
C SER A 121 20.05 -24.66 -10.57
N TRP A 122 20.60 -24.84 -11.79
CA TRP A 122 20.47 -23.85 -12.87
C TRP A 122 19.01 -23.67 -13.32
N LEU A 123 18.21 -24.74 -13.26
CA LEU A 123 16.80 -24.71 -13.63
C LEU A 123 16.00 -23.97 -12.57
N VAL A 124 16.19 -24.29 -11.29
CA VAL A 124 15.52 -23.62 -10.17
C VAL A 124 15.81 -22.11 -10.18
N LEU A 125 17.08 -21.73 -10.33
CA LEU A 125 17.47 -20.32 -10.43
C LEU A 125 16.82 -19.62 -11.63
N TYR A 126 16.77 -20.26 -12.80
CA TYR A 126 16.11 -19.70 -13.97
C TYR A 126 14.60 -19.48 -13.74
N LEU A 127 13.93 -20.45 -13.14
CA LEU A 127 12.50 -20.36 -12.83
C LEU A 127 12.20 -19.21 -11.85
N LEU A 128 12.96 -19.12 -10.76
CA LEU A 128 12.81 -18.03 -9.78
C LEU A 128 13.15 -16.65 -10.39
N ALA A 129 14.20 -16.56 -11.22
CA ALA A 129 14.62 -15.30 -11.81
C ALA A 129 13.66 -14.79 -12.91
N PHE A 130 13.08 -15.67 -13.74
CA PHE A 130 12.39 -15.26 -14.97
C PHE A 130 10.94 -15.75 -15.14
N LYS A 131 10.46 -16.69 -14.31
CA LYS A 131 9.09 -17.24 -14.43
C LYS A 131 8.10 -16.73 -13.38
N ILE A 132 8.57 -15.96 -12.39
CA ILE A 132 7.67 -15.29 -11.44
C ILE A 132 7.01 -14.10 -12.16
N ARG A 133 5.76 -14.28 -12.60
CA ARG A 133 4.99 -13.28 -13.35
C ARG A 133 3.70 -12.84 -12.67
N THR A 134 3.19 -13.65 -11.75
CA THR A 134 1.96 -13.41 -10.99
C THR A 134 2.26 -13.46 -9.51
N GLN A 135 1.36 -12.93 -8.69
CA GLN A 135 1.46 -13.04 -7.24
C GLN A 135 1.44 -14.51 -6.79
N ASP A 136 0.59 -15.34 -7.39
CA ASP A 136 0.50 -16.78 -7.08
C ASP A 136 1.80 -17.53 -7.41
N ALA A 137 2.52 -17.08 -8.45
CA ALA A 137 3.86 -17.59 -8.76
C ALA A 137 4.88 -17.19 -7.69
N ALA A 138 4.75 -15.97 -7.14
CA ALA A 138 5.66 -15.47 -6.12
C ALA A 138 5.38 -16.09 -4.75
N PHE A 139 4.13 -16.40 -4.42
CA PHE A 139 3.75 -17.06 -3.18
C PHE A 139 2.47 -17.89 -3.35
N PRO A 140 2.45 -19.15 -2.87
CA PRO A 140 3.49 -19.83 -2.08
C PRO A 140 4.61 -20.49 -2.93
N VAL A 141 4.41 -20.60 -4.24
CA VAL A 141 5.18 -21.48 -5.13
C VAL A 141 6.69 -21.22 -5.15
N ALA A 142 7.13 -19.96 -5.26
CA ALA A 142 8.55 -19.64 -5.34
C ALA A 142 9.32 -19.94 -4.03
N PRO A 143 8.85 -19.52 -2.83
CA PRO A 143 9.41 -19.96 -1.57
C PRO A 143 9.48 -21.48 -1.40
N ASP A 144 8.40 -22.21 -1.73
CA ASP A 144 8.38 -23.67 -1.58
C ASP A 144 9.43 -24.35 -2.47
N LEU A 145 9.53 -23.89 -3.72
CA LEU A 145 10.55 -24.34 -4.66
C LEU A 145 11.97 -24.02 -4.17
N ALA A 146 12.18 -22.83 -3.59
CA ALA A 146 13.48 -22.45 -3.05
C ALA A 146 13.86 -23.25 -1.79
N PHE A 147 12.93 -23.39 -0.83
CA PHE A 147 13.16 -24.11 0.41
C PHE A 147 13.29 -25.63 0.22
N SER A 148 12.54 -26.22 -0.72
CA SER A 148 12.69 -27.64 -1.06
C SER A 148 14.05 -27.95 -1.71
N HIS A 149 14.60 -27.00 -2.49
CA HIS A 149 15.89 -27.14 -3.15
C HIS A 149 17.09 -26.77 -2.27
N LEU A 150 16.89 -25.92 -1.24
CA LEU A 150 17.95 -25.38 -0.39
C LEU A 150 18.91 -26.44 0.22
N PRO A 151 18.43 -27.59 0.74
CA PRO A 151 19.31 -28.59 1.35
C PRO A 151 20.26 -29.30 0.36
N VAL A 152 19.91 -29.31 -0.93
CA VAL A 152 20.66 -29.98 -2.00
C VAL A 152 21.46 -28.97 -2.83
N ALA A 153 21.12 -27.68 -2.74
CA ALA A 153 21.80 -26.62 -3.45
C ALA A 153 23.25 -26.44 -2.96
N PRO A 154 24.23 -26.32 -3.88
CA PRO A 154 25.59 -25.91 -3.53
C PRO A 154 25.61 -24.57 -2.79
N ARG A 155 26.56 -24.36 -1.87
CA ARG A 155 26.67 -23.13 -1.05
C ARG A 155 26.67 -21.85 -1.88
N ALA A 156 27.37 -21.86 -3.02
CA ALA A 156 27.40 -20.76 -3.95
C ALA A 156 26.02 -20.34 -4.49
N VAL A 157 25.09 -21.29 -4.59
CA VAL A 157 23.74 -21.09 -5.12
C VAL A 157 22.72 -20.71 -4.04
N GLN A 158 22.98 -21.02 -2.76
CA GLN A 158 22.02 -20.79 -1.67
C GLN A 158 21.65 -19.31 -1.52
N GLY A 159 22.64 -18.40 -1.52
CA GLY A 159 22.40 -16.95 -1.48
C GLY A 159 21.53 -16.45 -2.63
N PRO A 160 21.89 -16.74 -3.91
CA PRO A 160 21.09 -16.41 -5.07
C PRO A 160 19.65 -16.95 -5.06
N LEU A 161 19.39 -18.14 -4.51
CA LEU A 161 18.02 -18.66 -4.36
C LEU A 161 17.17 -17.72 -3.51
N PHE A 162 17.68 -17.30 -2.35
CA PHE A 162 16.98 -16.34 -1.50
C PHE A 162 16.80 -14.99 -2.18
N ILE A 163 17.81 -14.49 -2.90
CA ILE A 163 17.74 -13.19 -3.59
C ILE A 163 16.64 -13.20 -4.66
N PHE A 164 16.57 -14.22 -5.52
CA PHE A 164 15.55 -14.26 -6.58
C PHE A 164 14.15 -14.52 -6.04
N THR A 165 14.01 -15.37 -5.01
CA THR A 165 12.72 -15.55 -4.33
C THR A 165 12.27 -14.24 -3.70
N LEU A 166 13.16 -13.54 -2.97
CA LEU A 166 12.85 -12.26 -2.35
C LEU A 166 12.53 -11.18 -3.38
N LEU A 167 13.23 -11.17 -4.52
CA LEU A 167 12.94 -10.27 -5.63
C LEU A 167 11.53 -10.49 -6.19
N GLY A 168 11.11 -11.76 -6.30
CA GLY A 168 9.75 -12.15 -6.65
C GLY A 168 8.73 -11.66 -5.64
N LEU A 169 8.97 -11.88 -4.34
CA LEU A 169 8.07 -11.43 -3.27
C LEU A 169 7.96 -9.90 -3.19
N ALA A 170 9.09 -9.20 -3.26
CA ALA A 170 9.16 -7.74 -3.22
C ALA A 170 8.39 -7.12 -4.40
N ARG A 171 8.47 -7.71 -5.59
CA ARG A 171 7.74 -7.26 -6.78
C ARG A 171 6.24 -7.15 -6.56
N PHE A 172 5.66 -8.07 -5.80
CA PHE A 172 4.23 -8.15 -5.51
C PHE A 172 3.89 -7.64 -4.11
N ASN A 173 4.82 -6.97 -3.43
CA ASN A 173 4.64 -6.43 -2.08
C ASN A 173 4.16 -7.48 -1.06
N LEU A 174 4.70 -8.70 -1.15
CA LEU A 174 4.33 -9.80 -0.26
C LEU A 174 5.18 -9.79 1.02
N LEU A 175 4.92 -8.85 1.94
CA LEU A 175 5.84 -8.59 3.06
C LEU A 175 5.94 -9.76 4.05
N VAL A 176 4.85 -10.46 4.35
CA VAL A 176 4.86 -11.59 5.33
C VAL A 176 5.86 -12.69 4.94
N PRO A 177 5.78 -13.30 3.74
CA PRO A 177 6.73 -14.34 3.37
C PRO A 177 8.17 -13.84 3.24
N MET A 178 8.38 -12.53 3.03
CA MET A 178 9.73 -11.96 3.01
C MET A 178 10.43 -12.14 4.35
N HIS A 179 9.71 -12.11 5.49
CA HIS A 179 10.31 -12.28 6.82
C HIS A 179 11.05 -13.62 6.90
N ARG A 180 10.37 -14.71 6.51
CA ARG A 180 10.94 -16.07 6.56
C ARG A 180 12.16 -16.21 5.66
N ILE A 181 12.10 -15.64 4.46
CA ILE A 181 13.22 -15.67 3.50
C ILE A 181 14.43 -14.88 4.05
N ILE A 182 14.19 -13.73 4.69
CA ILE A 182 15.26 -12.90 5.26
C ILE A 182 15.85 -13.57 6.50
N ASP A 183 15.03 -14.08 7.41
CA ASP A 183 15.49 -14.77 8.61
C ASP A 183 16.37 -15.98 8.22
N GLU A 184 15.96 -16.73 7.20
CA GLU A 184 16.74 -17.89 6.73
C GLU A 184 17.98 -17.51 5.91
N PHE A 185 17.93 -16.43 5.14
CA PHE A 185 19.12 -15.88 4.51
C PHE A 185 20.17 -15.45 5.55
N LEU A 186 19.73 -14.83 6.64
CA LEU A 186 20.62 -14.34 7.71
C LEU A 186 21.23 -15.49 8.52
N SER A 187 20.54 -16.62 8.66
CA SER A 187 21.02 -17.82 9.36
C SER A 187 21.95 -18.69 8.48
N THR A 188 21.78 -18.64 7.17
CA THR A 188 22.54 -19.48 6.22
C THR A 188 24.00 -19.00 6.07
N PRO A 189 25.01 -19.89 6.11
CA PRO A 189 26.40 -19.53 5.79
C PRO A 189 26.56 -19.29 4.28
N LEU A 190 27.17 -18.16 3.91
CA LEU A 190 27.28 -17.70 2.52
C LEU A 190 28.74 -17.59 2.08
N ASP A 191 29.04 -18.01 0.85
CA ASP A 191 30.40 -17.94 0.27
C ASP A 191 30.85 -16.50 -0.04
N HIS A 192 29.93 -15.65 -0.52
CA HIS A 192 30.18 -14.24 -0.85
C HIS A 192 29.24 -13.32 -0.06
N PRO A 193 29.39 -13.20 1.26
CA PRO A 193 28.41 -12.53 2.12
C PRO A 193 28.22 -11.05 1.73
N GLN A 194 29.28 -10.29 1.46
CA GLN A 194 29.14 -8.88 1.10
C GLN A 194 28.32 -8.69 -0.18
N LEU A 195 28.59 -9.46 -1.24
CA LEU A 195 27.85 -9.41 -2.50
C LEU A 195 26.38 -9.76 -2.28
N TYR A 196 26.11 -10.89 -1.62
CA TYR A 196 24.76 -11.40 -1.46
C TYR A 196 23.90 -10.51 -0.57
N PHE A 197 24.46 -9.93 0.49
CA PHE A 197 23.74 -8.95 1.31
C PHE A 197 23.40 -7.67 0.52
N ASN A 198 24.33 -7.16 -0.29
CA ASN A 198 24.08 -6.00 -1.14
C ASN A 198 22.99 -6.27 -2.19
N LEU A 199 23.02 -7.43 -2.85
CA LEU A 199 21.98 -7.83 -3.79
C LEU A 199 20.64 -8.07 -3.10
N LEU A 200 20.62 -8.68 -1.91
CA LEU A 200 19.39 -8.84 -1.12
C LEU A 200 18.73 -7.49 -0.80
N LEU A 201 19.53 -6.51 -0.36
CA LEU A 201 19.07 -5.15 -0.09
C LEU A 201 18.54 -4.45 -1.37
N GLN A 202 19.21 -4.64 -2.50
CA GLN A 202 18.72 -4.14 -3.79
C GLN A 202 17.41 -4.82 -4.21
N ALA A 203 17.20 -6.10 -3.86
CA ALA A 203 15.95 -6.81 -4.08
C ALA A 203 14.82 -6.23 -3.22
N LEU A 204 15.09 -5.95 -1.94
CA LEU A 204 14.14 -5.29 -1.03
C LEU A 204 13.73 -3.90 -1.51
N ALA A 205 14.68 -3.13 -2.05
CA ALA A 205 14.44 -1.81 -2.64
C ALA A 205 13.54 -1.85 -3.88
N CYS A 206 13.30 -3.02 -4.48
CA CYS A 206 12.37 -3.18 -5.60
C CYS A 206 10.89 -3.23 -5.16
N THR A 207 10.60 -3.19 -3.86
CA THR A 207 9.22 -3.18 -3.33
C THR A 207 8.49 -1.93 -3.84
N PRO A 208 7.31 -2.06 -4.48
CA PRO A 208 6.65 -0.95 -5.16
C PRO A 208 6.03 0.08 -4.19
N THR A 209 5.72 -0.35 -2.98
CA THR A 209 5.00 0.42 -1.95
C THR A 209 5.90 0.67 -0.75
N ARG A 210 5.83 1.89 -0.21
CA ARG A 210 6.47 2.26 1.05
C ARG A 210 5.80 1.50 2.18
N SER A 211 6.56 0.74 2.95
CA SER A 211 6.07 0.09 4.16
C SER A 211 7.11 0.20 5.26
N VAL A 212 6.63 0.48 6.47
CA VAL A 212 7.45 0.49 7.69
C VAL A 212 8.08 -0.89 7.92
N ASP A 213 7.36 -1.96 7.61
CA ASP A 213 7.87 -3.33 7.77
C ASP A 213 9.05 -3.61 6.85
N THR A 214 8.96 -3.21 5.58
CA THR A 214 10.08 -3.41 4.64
C THR A 214 11.29 -2.56 5.05
N ALA A 215 11.08 -1.34 5.56
CA ALA A 215 12.15 -0.52 6.13
C ALA A 215 12.78 -1.21 7.35
N ASN A 216 11.97 -1.80 8.24
CA ASN A 216 12.44 -2.58 9.38
C ASN A 216 13.25 -3.80 8.94
N HIS A 217 12.86 -4.48 7.86
CA HIS A 217 13.67 -5.57 7.29
C HIS A 217 15.02 -5.10 6.79
N VAL A 218 15.05 -3.99 6.06
CA VAL A 218 16.32 -3.42 5.61
C VAL A 218 17.19 -3.03 6.80
N VAL A 219 16.64 -2.37 7.81
CA VAL A 219 17.39 -2.05 9.04
C VAL A 219 17.89 -3.32 9.73
N HIS A 220 17.09 -4.40 9.78
CA HIS A 220 17.52 -5.68 10.34
C HIS A 220 18.70 -6.28 9.54
N VAL A 221 18.62 -6.31 8.21
CA VAL A 221 19.70 -6.78 7.34
C VAL A 221 20.95 -5.90 7.50
N LEU A 222 20.79 -4.57 7.56
CA LEU A 222 21.90 -3.63 7.74
C LEU A 222 22.59 -3.78 9.11
N LYS A 223 21.83 -3.98 10.19
CA LYS A 223 22.39 -4.27 11.52
C LYS A 223 23.21 -5.58 11.51
N ARG A 224 22.73 -6.59 10.77
CA ARG A 224 23.47 -7.85 10.59
C ARG A 224 24.72 -7.68 9.72
N MET A 225 24.69 -6.79 8.72
CA MET A 225 25.89 -6.41 7.96
C MET A 225 26.91 -5.70 8.84
N ASP A 226 26.48 -4.73 9.66
CA ASP A 226 27.34 -4.01 10.60
C ASP A 226 28.02 -4.97 11.59
N ALA A 227 27.27 -5.93 12.15
CA ALA A 227 27.81 -6.96 13.03
C ALA A 227 28.85 -7.86 12.36
N ARG A 228 28.75 -8.05 11.04
CA ARG A 228 29.71 -8.80 10.21
C ARG A 228 30.76 -7.90 9.54
N GLN A 229 30.78 -6.60 9.85
CA GLN A 229 31.66 -5.59 9.26
C GLN A 229 31.60 -5.54 7.71
N LEU A 230 30.44 -5.83 7.13
CA LEU A 230 30.23 -5.81 5.68
C LEU A 230 29.93 -4.38 5.21
N LYS A 231 30.59 -3.96 4.12
CA LYS A 231 30.41 -2.63 3.52
C LYS A 231 29.28 -2.62 2.50
N LEU A 232 28.58 -1.49 2.40
CA LEU A 232 27.60 -1.26 1.33
C LEU A 232 28.28 -0.80 0.04
N THR A 233 27.75 -1.23 -1.10
CA THR A 233 28.18 -0.72 -2.40
C THR A 233 27.44 0.58 -2.75
N PRO A 234 28.04 1.49 -3.54
CA PRO A 234 27.37 2.72 -3.98
C PRO A 234 26.00 2.47 -4.65
N ALA A 235 25.93 1.45 -5.51
CA ALA A 235 24.67 1.05 -6.16
C ALA A 235 23.58 0.61 -5.16
N THR A 236 23.97 0.03 -4.02
CA THR A 236 23.03 -0.32 -2.95
C THR A 236 22.56 0.92 -2.19
N TYR A 237 23.44 1.91 -1.94
CA TYR A 237 23.01 3.18 -1.37
C TYR A 237 21.99 3.88 -2.26
N GLU A 238 22.26 3.98 -3.56
CA GLU A 238 21.34 4.55 -4.55
C GLU A 238 20.00 3.80 -4.59
N ALA A 239 20.03 2.46 -4.58
CA ALA A 239 18.83 1.64 -4.57
C ALA A 239 18.00 1.85 -3.30
N LEU A 240 18.64 1.86 -2.13
CA LEU A 240 17.98 2.03 -0.83
C LEU A 240 17.49 3.46 -0.61
N LEU A 241 18.15 4.47 -1.18
CA LEU A 241 17.75 5.88 -1.14
C LEU A 241 16.71 6.25 -2.22
N ASN A 242 16.26 5.29 -3.01
CA ASN A 242 15.22 5.52 -4.00
C ASN A 242 13.86 5.81 -3.34
N ASP A 243 13.13 6.80 -3.88
CA ASP A 243 11.96 7.46 -3.28
C ASP A 243 10.89 6.53 -2.71
N ARG A 244 10.68 5.38 -3.36
CA ARG A 244 9.57 4.46 -3.02
C ARG A 244 9.78 3.72 -1.70
N PHE A 245 11.04 3.60 -1.27
CA PHE A 245 11.43 2.70 -0.20
C PHE A 245 11.78 3.43 1.10
N VAL A 246 12.14 4.71 0.99
CA VAL A 246 12.86 5.40 2.04
C VAL A 246 11.96 5.92 3.15
N THR A 247 12.24 5.52 4.39
CA THR A 247 11.69 6.14 5.61
C THR A 247 12.71 7.10 6.22
N LEU A 248 12.24 8.04 7.04
CA LEU A 248 13.13 8.98 7.75
C LEU A 248 14.20 8.24 8.58
N GLN A 249 13.78 7.19 9.29
CA GLN A 249 14.66 6.38 10.12
C GLN A 249 15.75 5.69 9.30
N LEU A 250 15.36 5.06 8.18
CA LEU A 250 16.31 4.41 7.28
C LEU A 250 17.29 5.44 6.69
N THR A 251 16.80 6.61 6.32
CA THR A 251 17.63 7.70 5.77
C THR A 251 18.70 8.16 6.75
N LYS A 252 18.31 8.42 8.00
CA LYS A 252 19.22 8.82 9.07
C LYS A 252 20.30 7.74 9.26
N TYR A 253 19.89 6.47 9.34
CA TYR A 253 20.80 5.34 9.49
C TYR A 253 21.77 5.20 8.30
N LEU A 254 21.28 5.32 7.05
CA LEU A 254 22.12 5.24 5.85
C LEU A 254 23.12 6.40 5.80
N ARG A 255 22.70 7.61 6.16
CA ARG A 255 23.59 8.79 6.23
C ARG A 255 24.71 8.60 7.24
N GLU A 256 24.38 8.13 8.44
CA GLU A 256 25.37 7.82 9.48
C GLU A 256 26.32 6.70 9.04
N LYS A 257 25.80 5.67 8.36
CA LYS A 257 26.62 4.58 7.81
C LYS A 257 27.54 5.05 6.69
N MET A 258 27.07 5.90 5.77
CA MET A 258 27.92 6.50 4.73
C MET A 258 29.07 7.31 5.33
N ALA A 259 28.79 8.11 6.36
CA ALA A 259 29.81 8.86 7.08
C ALA A 259 30.84 7.93 7.77
N ARG A 260 30.38 6.87 8.46
CA ARG A 260 31.26 5.87 9.08
C ARG A 260 32.13 5.11 8.07
N GLU A 261 31.59 4.83 6.89
CA GLU A 261 32.31 4.14 5.81
C GLU A 261 33.20 5.07 4.97
N GLY A 262 33.15 6.39 5.22
CA GLY A 262 33.89 7.40 4.46
C GLY A 262 33.38 7.60 3.03
N VAL A 263 32.13 7.22 2.75
CA VAL A 263 31.53 7.38 1.41
C VAL A 263 30.97 8.79 1.27
N VAL A 264 31.56 9.58 0.37
CA VAL A 264 31.08 10.94 0.08
C VAL A 264 29.71 10.86 -0.62
N PRO A 265 28.68 11.56 -0.12
CA PRO A 265 27.36 11.60 -0.77
C PRO A 265 27.47 12.13 -2.20
N THR A 266 27.02 11.32 -3.16
CA THR A 266 26.81 11.74 -4.53
C THR A 266 25.65 12.74 -4.56
N LYS A 267 25.57 13.47 -5.66
CA LYS A 267 24.47 14.38 -5.93
C LYS A 267 23.09 13.70 -5.87
N GLU A 268 22.97 12.48 -6.40
CA GLU A 268 21.74 11.69 -6.32
C GLU A 268 21.38 11.33 -4.87
N HIS A 269 22.38 11.05 -4.02
CA HIS A 269 22.15 10.84 -2.58
C HIS A 269 21.64 12.12 -1.89
N LEU A 270 22.20 13.28 -2.22
CA LEU A 270 21.76 14.56 -1.65
C LEU A 270 20.33 14.90 -2.08
N GLU A 271 19.97 14.67 -3.35
CA GLU A 271 18.59 14.85 -3.83
C GLU A 271 17.61 13.91 -3.13
N ALA A 272 18.02 12.66 -2.87
CA ALA A 272 17.23 11.71 -2.11
C ALA A 272 17.06 12.15 -0.65
N TYR A 273 18.12 12.65 0.00
CA TYR A 273 18.03 13.22 1.34
C TYR A 273 17.10 14.43 1.38
N LEU A 274 17.30 15.39 0.47
CA LEU A 274 16.43 16.55 0.33
C LEU A 274 14.97 16.11 0.24
N ARG A 275 14.64 15.18 -0.67
CA ARG A 275 13.28 14.67 -0.85
C ARG A 275 12.66 14.06 0.41
N VAL A 276 13.45 13.31 1.19
CA VAL A 276 12.92 12.62 2.38
C VAL A 276 12.77 13.57 3.55
N PHE A 277 13.76 14.45 3.79
CA PHE A 277 13.68 15.42 4.88
C PHE A 277 12.62 16.48 4.61
N SER A 278 12.45 16.85 3.34
CA SER A 278 11.44 17.82 2.93
C SER A 278 10.02 17.27 3.12
N ARG A 279 9.75 16.01 2.74
CA ARG A 279 8.44 15.38 2.97
C ARG A 279 8.05 15.15 4.44
N ASN A 280 9.02 15.11 5.36
CA ASN A 280 8.76 14.82 6.77
C ASN A 280 8.91 16.08 7.65
N GLY A 281 8.77 17.29 7.07
CA GLY A 281 8.78 18.56 7.82
C GLY A 281 10.13 19.00 8.39
N SER A 282 11.25 18.36 8.02
CA SER A 282 12.58 18.74 8.52
C SER A 282 13.22 19.80 7.63
N ILE A 283 12.60 20.98 7.59
CA ILE A 283 12.89 22.06 6.63
C ILE A 283 14.35 22.53 6.72
N HIS A 284 14.90 22.70 7.93
CA HIS A 284 16.28 23.16 8.11
C HIS A 284 17.30 22.22 7.45
N LYS A 285 17.17 20.90 7.68
CA LYS A 285 18.06 19.92 7.04
C LYS A 285 17.86 19.86 5.53
N ALA A 286 16.61 20.01 5.08
CA ALA A 286 16.31 20.08 3.65
C ALA A 286 17.01 21.29 2.99
N HIS A 287 17.05 22.43 3.68
CA HIS A 287 17.77 23.62 3.22
C HIS A 287 19.28 23.38 3.13
N ASP A 288 19.90 22.74 4.14
CA ASP A 288 21.31 22.38 4.12
C ASP A 288 21.65 21.52 2.88
N TYR A 289 20.82 20.51 2.58
CA TYR A 289 21.00 19.66 1.40
C TYR A 289 20.79 20.41 0.09
N LEU A 290 19.85 21.36 0.04
CA LEU A 290 19.66 22.20 -1.14
C LEU A 290 20.91 23.05 -1.40
N HIS A 291 21.47 23.65 -0.36
CA HIS A 291 22.70 24.42 -0.43
C HIS A 291 23.88 23.55 -0.88
N ASP A 292 24.02 22.33 -0.33
CA ASP A 292 25.07 21.38 -0.75
C ASP A 292 24.92 20.96 -2.23
N ILE A 293 23.69 20.82 -2.73
CA ILE A 293 23.41 20.54 -4.15
C ILE A 293 23.81 21.74 -5.00
N HIS A 294 23.45 22.96 -4.60
CA HIS A 294 23.82 24.19 -5.32
C HIS A 294 25.34 24.40 -5.35
N ALA A 295 26.04 24.12 -4.25
CA ALA A 295 27.49 24.21 -4.16
C ALA A 295 28.21 23.17 -5.05
N LYS A 296 27.62 21.99 -5.23
CA LYS A 296 28.18 20.91 -6.07
C LYS A 296 27.72 20.95 -7.53
N ALA A 297 26.68 21.70 -7.87
CA ALA A 297 26.15 21.77 -9.23
C ALA A 297 27.17 22.48 -10.14
N PRO A 298 27.63 21.84 -11.24
CA PRO A 298 28.47 22.52 -12.20
C PRO A 298 27.71 23.70 -12.80
N ARG A 299 28.34 24.87 -12.87
CA ARG A 299 27.74 26.14 -13.37
C ARG A 299 27.53 26.17 -14.91
N GLY A 300 27.20 25.04 -15.54
CA GLY A 300 27.20 24.89 -17.00
C GLY A 300 25.84 24.49 -17.58
N GLU A 301 25.50 25.15 -18.70
CA GLU A 301 24.41 24.94 -19.68
C GLU A 301 23.12 24.27 -19.18
N GLY A 302 22.09 25.10 -18.99
CA GLY A 302 20.75 24.77 -18.50
C GLY A 302 19.96 23.78 -19.37
N ASP A 303 20.34 22.51 -19.28
CA ASP A 303 19.49 21.41 -19.72
C ASP A 303 18.28 21.29 -18.79
N ALA A 304 17.13 20.90 -19.33
CA ALA A 304 15.90 20.70 -18.58
C ALA A 304 16.03 19.58 -17.52
N ASP A 305 17.07 18.75 -17.61
CA ASP A 305 17.43 17.75 -16.60
C ASP A 305 18.46 18.27 -15.58
N ASP A 306 18.61 19.60 -15.46
CA ASP A 306 19.44 20.22 -14.44
C ASP A 306 18.92 19.82 -13.04
N PRO A 307 19.75 19.15 -12.24
CA PRO A 307 19.41 18.79 -10.87
C PRO A 307 18.97 19.96 -9.99
N LEU A 308 19.44 21.16 -10.28
CA LEU A 308 19.16 22.34 -9.49
C LEU A 308 17.67 22.67 -9.60
N HIS A 309 17.11 22.57 -10.80
CA HIS A 309 15.67 22.69 -11.03
C HIS A 309 14.89 21.60 -10.30
N ARG A 310 15.36 20.35 -10.34
CA ARG A 310 14.73 19.24 -9.62
C ARG A 310 14.77 19.44 -8.10
N ALA A 311 15.90 19.86 -7.55
CA ALA A 311 16.07 20.14 -6.13
C ALA A 311 15.18 21.30 -5.67
N ASN A 312 15.15 22.41 -6.43
CA ASN A 312 14.26 23.55 -6.15
C ASN A 312 12.78 23.13 -6.18
N THR A 313 12.39 22.30 -7.16
CA THR A 313 11.04 21.75 -7.29
C THR A 313 10.67 20.86 -6.09
N LEU A 314 11.59 20.02 -5.62
CA LEU A 314 11.43 19.15 -4.45
C LEU A 314 11.36 19.94 -3.13
N PHE A 315 12.15 20.99 -2.99
CA PHE A 315 12.14 21.85 -1.81
C PHE A 315 10.85 22.67 -1.75
N LEU A 316 10.39 23.23 -2.88
CA LEU A 316 9.11 23.93 -2.98
C LEU A 316 7.92 23.04 -2.60
N ALA A 317 7.90 21.80 -3.09
CA ALA A 317 6.80 20.87 -2.83
C ALA A 317 6.65 20.46 -1.36
N ALA A 318 7.68 20.73 -0.56
CA ALA A 318 7.75 20.42 0.86
C ALA A 318 7.49 21.63 1.79
N GLN A 319 7.34 22.81 1.21
CA GLN A 319 6.87 23.96 1.98
C GLN A 319 5.37 23.76 2.21
N ASP A 320 5.00 23.53 3.47
CA ASP A 320 3.59 23.45 3.88
C ASP A 320 2.97 24.85 3.96
N ASP A 321 3.78 25.85 4.29
CA ASP A 321 3.37 27.24 4.34
C ASP A 321 3.58 27.95 2.99
N ARG A 322 2.52 28.65 2.58
CA ARG A 322 2.50 29.52 1.40
C ARG A 322 3.53 30.63 1.51
N ALA A 323 3.65 31.33 2.64
CA ALA A 323 4.53 32.49 2.73
C ALA A 323 6.00 32.06 2.51
N SER A 324 6.39 30.93 3.10
CA SER A 324 7.70 30.30 2.93
C SER A 324 7.97 29.89 1.48
N ALA A 325 7.01 29.23 0.82
CA ALA A 325 7.13 28.84 -0.59
C ALA A 325 7.28 30.05 -1.53
N PHE A 326 6.47 31.09 -1.34
CA PHE A 326 6.55 32.31 -2.17
C PHE A 326 7.80 33.14 -1.87
N THR A 327 8.29 33.14 -0.62
CA THR A 327 9.58 33.76 -0.27
C THR A 327 10.73 33.06 -0.97
N PHE A 328 10.70 31.72 -1.02
CA PHE A 328 11.68 30.94 -1.77
C PHE A 328 11.56 31.16 -3.29
N LEU A 329 10.35 31.27 -3.85
CA LEU A 329 10.18 31.64 -5.26
C LEU A 329 10.74 33.03 -5.55
N ARG A 330 10.50 33.99 -4.65
CA ARG A 330 11.06 35.34 -4.77
C ARG A 330 12.58 35.32 -4.67
N SER A 331 13.18 34.50 -3.80
CA SER A 331 14.64 34.38 -3.72
C SER A 331 15.25 33.77 -4.99
N LEU A 332 14.58 32.77 -5.58
CA LEU A 332 14.97 32.21 -6.88
C LEU A 332 14.88 33.23 -8.03
N LEU A 333 13.90 34.14 -7.98
CA LEU A 333 13.73 35.20 -8.98
C LEU A 333 14.65 36.41 -8.72
N ALA A 334 15.05 36.64 -7.47
CA ALA A 334 15.86 37.79 -7.05
C ALA A 334 17.37 37.57 -7.20
N SER A 335 17.86 36.33 -7.35
CA SER A 335 19.31 36.03 -7.35
C SER A 335 19.84 35.68 -8.75
N PRO A 336 20.84 36.44 -9.23
CA PRO A 336 22.19 35.85 -9.30
C PRO A 336 23.34 36.71 -8.72
N ASP A 337 23.10 37.95 -8.29
CA ASP A 337 24.19 38.88 -7.90
C ASP A 337 24.17 39.35 -6.43
N SER A 338 23.14 39.02 -5.64
CA SER A 338 22.98 39.59 -4.29
C SER A 338 23.63 38.80 -3.14
N GLU A 339 24.16 37.59 -3.37
CA GLU A 339 24.74 36.75 -2.30
C GLU A 339 26.28 36.86 -2.14
N ALA A 340 26.98 37.65 -2.97
CA ALA A 340 28.44 37.77 -2.85
C ALA A 340 28.93 38.67 -1.69
N THR A 341 28.04 39.12 -0.79
CA THR A 341 28.42 39.95 0.37
C THR A 341 27.86 39.40 1.67
N PHE A 342 28.08 38.12 1.96
CA PHE A 342 28.01 37.65 3.35
C PHE A 342 29.37 37.88 4.03
N PRO A 343 29.42 38.44 5.25
CA PRO A 343 30.65 38.70 5.97
C PRO A 343 31.29 37.38 6.40
N SER A 344 32.17 36.83 5.57
CA SER A 344 33.10 35.80 5.98
C SER A 344 34.07 36.42 7.00
N SER A 345 33.85 36.10 8.27
CA SER A 345 34.71 36.45 9.40
C SER A 345 35.98 35.59 9.43
N SER A 346 36.70 35.52 8.31
CA SER A 346 38.03 34.91 8.26
C SER A 346 39.10 36.01 8.12
N PRO A 347 40.03 36.15 9.08
CA PRO A 347 41.08 37.16 9.02
C PRO A 347 42.08 36.83 7.89
N ALA A 348 42.16 37.73 6.91
CA ALA A 348 43.02 37.61 5.75
C ALA A 348 44.53 37.78 6.09
N PRO A 349 45.43 36.99 5.47
CA PRO A 349 46.81 37.39 5.31
C PRO A 349 47.06 38.13 3.98
N ALA A 350 47.97 39.09 4.10
CA ALA A 350 48.60 40.01 3.15
C ALA A 350 48.41 39.83 1.62
N ARG A 351 48.08 40.97 1.01
CA ARG A 351 47.88 41.28 -0.42
C ARG A 351 49.14 41.07 -1.27
N ILE A 352 48.97 40.48 -2.46
CA ILE A 352 49.83 40.68 -3.63
C ILE A 352 48.93 41.19 -4.79
N PRO A 353 49.24 42.33 -5.42
CA PRO A 353 48.45 42.84 -6.54
C PRO A 353 48.83 42.12 -7.84
N LYS A 354 47.88 41.43 -8.49
CA LYS A 354 48.02 40.96 -9.87
C LYS A 354 46.91 41.56 -10.72
N HIS A 355 47.31 42.31 -11.74
CA HIS A 355 46.47 42.79 -12.84
C HIS A 355 45.84 41.60 -13.57
N TYR A 356 44.50 41.55 -13.65
CA TYR A 356 43.77 40.69 -14.56
C TYR A 356 43.15 41.52 -15.69
N PRO A 357 43.14 41.00 -16.93
CA PRO A 357 42.55 41.69 -18.07
C PRO A 357 41.01 41.77 -17.93
N THR A 358 40.45 42.89 -18.38
CA THR A 358 39.02 43.17 -18.47
C THR A 358 38.33 42.19 -19.42
N SER A 359 37.87 41.05 -18.90
CA SER A 359 36.97 40.14 -19.58
C SER A 359 35.59 40.79 -19.71
N SER A 360 35.08 40.85 -20.94
CA SER A 360 33.72 41.28 -21.27
C SER A 360 32.69 40.62 -20.36
N VAL A 361 31.95 41.44 -19.60
CA VAL A 361 30.79 41.04 -18.80
C VAL A 361 29.72 40.51 -19.76
N THR A 362 29.70 39.20 -19.96
CA THR A 362 28.59 38.51 -20.60
C THR A 362 27.37 38.70 -19.71
N GLN A 363 26.38 39.44 -20.21
CA GLN A 363 25.10 39.66 -19.54
C GLN A 363 24.50 38.30 -19.18
N ARG A 364 24.47 37.98 -17.88
CA ARG A 364 23.86 36.76 -17.37
C ARG A 364 22.37 36.83 -17.61
N THR A 365 21.85 35.92 -18.42
CA THR A 365 20.42 35.74 -18.61
C THR A 365 19.79 35.37 -17.27
N LEU A 366 18.80 36.15 -16.81
CA LEU A 366 18.00 35.85 -15.63
C LEU A 366 17.49 34.39 -15.71
N PRO A 367 17.50 33.65 -14.58
CA PRO A 367 17.00 32.28 -14.55
C PRO A 367 15.55 32.26 -15.03
N THR A 368 15.33 31.63 -16.20
CA THR A 368 14.02 31.52 -16.82
C THR A 368 13.13 30.64 -15.96
N THR A 369 11.99 31.15 -15.49
CA THR A 369 11.05 30.38 -14.69
C THR A 369 10.51 29.23 -15.52
N ASP A 370 10.73 27.99 -15.07
CA ASP A 370 10.34 26.78 -15.78
C ASP A 370 8.93 26.29 -15.38
N ILE A 371 8.30 25.50 -16.24
CA ILE A 371 6.96 24.92 -16.03
C ILE A 371 6.91 24.01 -14.81
N TYR A 372 8.01 23.36 -14.44
CA TYR A 372 8.09 22.53 -13.23
C TYR A 372 8.05 23.38 -11.96
N THR A 373 8.76 24.50 -11.93
CA THR A 373 8.70 25.46 -10.81
C THR A 373 7.29 26.05 -10.67
N PHE A 374 6.65 26.42 -11.79
CA PHE A 374 5.25 26.85 -11.76
C PHE A 374 4.32 25.76 -11.27
N THR A 375 4.51 24.51 -11.71
CA THR A 375 3.67 23.38 -11.27
C THR A 375 3.81 23.11 -9.78
N SER A 376 5.02 23.22 -9.20
CA SER A 376 5.23 23.14 -7.75
C SER A 376 4.61 24.33 -7.00
N ALA A 377 4.77 25.55 -7.52
CA ALA A 377 4.14 26.74 -6.94
C ALA A 377 2.61 26.62 -6.93
N LEU A 378 2.04 26.13 -8.03
CA LEU A 378 0.62 25.81 -8.13
C LEU A 378 0.23 24.72 -7.13
N ALA A 379 1.05 23.68 -6.95
CA ALA A 379 0.78 22.63 -5.96
C ALA A 379 0.71 23.18 -4.53
N VAL A 380 1.62 24.08 -4.15
CA VAL A 380 1.53 24.79 -2.85
C VAL A 380 0.26 25.64 -2.78
N ALA A 381 -0.04 26.41 -3.82
CA ALA A 381 -1.27 27.21 -3.88
C ALA A 381 -2.55 26.35 -3.78
N THR A 382 -2.52 25.12 -4.31
CA THR A 382 -3.66 24.19 -4.19
C THR A 382 -3.87 23.67 -2.76
N ARG A 383 -2.84 23.64 -1.91
CA ARG A 383 -2.95 23.24 -0.50
C ARG A 383 -3.47 24.36 0.40
N ASP A 384 -3.31 25.62 -0.01
CA ASP A 384 -3.80 26.79 0.75
C ASP A 384 -5.34 26.84 0.78
N VAL A 385 -5.93 26.47 1.92
CA VAL A 385 -7.39 26.46 2.14
C VAL A 385 -8.00 27.86 2.00
N ASN A 386 -7.23 28.91 2.23
CA ASN A 386 -7.71 30.30 2.13
C ASN A 386 -7.84 30.78 0.67
N LEU A 387 -7.20 30.10 -0.28
CA LEU A 387 -7.30 30.45 -1.68
C LEU A 387 -8.60 29.90 -2.28
N SER A 388 -9.46 30.77 -2.82
CA SER A 388 -10.71 30.35 -3.47
C SER A 388 -10.47 29.56 -4.77
N SER A 389 -11.41 28.69 -5.13
CA SER A 389 -11.37 27.93 -6.40
C SER A 389 -11.26 28.84 -7.63
N ALA A 390 -11.93 30.01 -7.60
CA ALA A 390 -11.89 30.99 -8.67
C ALA A 390 -10.50 31.65 -8.81
N SER A 391 -9.85 32.00 -7.69
CA SER A 391 -8.49 32.54 -7.70
C SER A 391 -7.48 31.51 -8.20
N LEU A 392 -7.64 30.24 -7.81
CA LEU A 392 -6.81 29.15 -8.30
C LEU A 392 -6.93 28.96 -9.83
N LEU A 393 -8.15 29.00 -10.36
CA LEU A 393 -8.39 28.97 -11.80
C LEU A 393 -7.85 30.20 -12.51
N SER A 394 -7.97 31.40 -11.91
CA SER A 394 -7.40 32.63 -12.45
C SER A 394 -5.88 32.54 -12.54
N LEU A 395 -5.20 32.02 -11.51
CA LEU A 395 -3.75 31.77 -11.55
C LEU A 395 -3.37 30.79 -12.68
N PHE A 396 -4.09 29.68 -12.80
CA PHE A 396 -3.84 28.69 -13.85
C PHE A 396 -4.09 29.24 -15.26
N THR A 397 -5.19 29.98 -15.45
CA THR A 397 -5.57 30.56 -16.75
C THR A 397 -4.64 31.71 -17.13
N THR A 398 -4.21 32.56 -16.20
CA THR A 398 -3.25 33.64 -16.46
C THR A 398 -1.97 33.11 -17.11
N VAL A 399 -1.43 32.01 -16.56
CA VAL A 399 -0.23 31.35 -17.12
C VAL A 399 -0.52 30.62 -18.43
N SER A 400 -1.70 30.01 -18.56
CA SER A 400 -2.10 29.32 -19.79
C SER A 400 -2.42 30.28 -20.95
N SER A 401 -2.89 31.49 -20.65
CA SER A 401 -3.28 32.51 -21.63
C SER A 401 -2.10 33.32 -22.15
N SER A 402 -1.03 33.49 -21.36
CA SER A 402 0.22 34.13 -21.82
C SER A 402 0.91 33.38 -22.97
N THR A 403 0.47 32.17 -23.29
CA THR A 403 1.03 31.32 -24.35
C THR A 403 0.59 31.69 -25.77
N SER A 404 -0.42 32.56 -25.94
CA SER A 404 -0.91 32.93 -27.26
C SER A 404 0.03 33.91 -27.96
N PRO A 405 0.59 33.59 -29.15
CA PRO A 405 1.39 34.53 -29.91
C PRO A 405 0.54 35.71 -30.37
N SER A 406 0.64 36.85 -29.68
CA SER A 406 0.17 38.12 -30.24
C SER A 406 1.10 38.46 -31.40
N THR A 407 0.58 38.33 -32.62
CA THR A 407 1.32 38.39 -33.88
C THR A 407 1.66 39.80 -34.37
N SER A 408 1.51 40.86 -33.55
CA SER A 408 1.44 42.22 -34.10
C SER A 408 2.28 43.34 -33.44
N SER A 409 3.03 43.12 -32.34
CA SER A 409 3.91 44.20 -31.82
C SER A 409 5.39 43.97 -32.19
N ARG A 410 5.85 44.74 -33.17
CA ARG A 410 7.20 44.73 -33.74
C ARG A 410 8.21 45.58 -32.93
N SER A 411 8.02 45.74 -31.62
CA SER A 411 8.92 46.58 -30.79
C SER A 411 10.20 45.82 -30.41
N SER A 412 11.34 46.41 -30.75
CA SER A 412 12.68 45.82 -30.82
C SER A 412 13.41 45.53 -29.50
N HIS A 413 12.70 45.35 -28.38
CA HIS A 413 13.27 44.83 -27.14
C HIS A 413 12.61 43.48 -26.80
N THR A 414 13.06 42.45 -27.51
CA THR A 414 12.64 41.06 -27.37
C THR A 414 13.16 40.45 -26.08
N VAL A 415 12.44 40.64 -24.98
CA VAL A 415 12.46 39.66 -23.88
C VAL A 415 11.85 38.37 -24.46
N PRO A 416 12.54 37.24 -24.43
CA PRO A 416 11.99 35.98 -24.92
C PRO A 416 10.72 35.66 -24.11
N ASN A 417 9.55 35.73 -24.76
CA ASN A 417 8.28 35.28 -24.17
C ASN A 417 8.36 33.77 -23.96
N ILE A 418 8.75 33.34 -22.76
CA ILE A 418 8.79 31.94 -22.37
C ILE A 418 7.35 31.42 -22.35
N ARG A 419 7.04 30.54 -23.29
CA ARG A 419 5.72 29.91 -23.38
C ARG A 419 5.64 28.76 -22.39
N LEU A 420 5.04 29.00 -21.23
CA LEU A 420 4.74 27.97 -20.25
C LEU A 420 3.48 27.19 -20.66
N ALA A 421 3.64 26.17 -21.50
CA ALA A 421 2.54 25.27 -21.84
C ALA A 421 2.22 24.36 -20.64
N PRO A 422 0.97 24.34 -20.12
CA PRO A 422 0.58 23.44 -19.04
C PRO A 422 0.85 21.98 -19.40
N THR A 423 1.43 21.24 -18.46
CA THR A 423 1.67 19.80 -18.61
C THR A 423 0.52 18.99 -18.02
N THR A 424 0.52 17.67 -18.24
CA THR A 424 -0.38 16.74 -17.54
C THR A 424 -0.32 16.92 -16.03
N ALA A 425 0.88 17.08 -15.45
CA ALA A 425 1.04 17.30 -14.01
C ALA A 425 0.40 18.61 -13.55
N THR A 426 0.56 19.70 -14.32
CA THR A 426 -0.04 21.01 -14.00
C THR A 426 -1.58 20.93 -13.96
N HIS A 427 -2.19 20.24 -14.93
CA HIS A 427 -3.64 19.98 -14.92
C HIS A 427 -4.08 19.09 -13.76
N THR A 428 -3.34 18.01 -13.47
CA THR A 428 -3.65 17.10 -12.36
C THR A 428 -3.61 17.82 -11.02
N VAL A 429 -2.61 18.67 -10.79
CA VAL A 429 -2.49 19.50 -9.58
C VAL A 429 -3.71 20.43 -9.44
N LEU A 430 -4.08 21.14 -10.49
CA LEU A 430 -5.28 22.00 -10.48
C LEU A 430 -6.54 21.20 -10.12
N ILE A 431 -6.78 20.06 -10.77
CA ILE A 431 -7.96 19.23 -10.54
C ILE A 431 -8.00 18.73 -9.09
N ARG A 432 -6.87 18.28 -8.55
CA ARG A 432 -6.76 17.88 -7.13
C ARG A 432 -7.04 19.03 -6.18
N GLY A 433 -6.54 20.23 -6.47
CA GLY A 433 -6.84 21.43 -5.69
C GLY A 433 -8.32 21.79 -5.66
N LEU A 434 -9.02 21.63 -6.78
CA LEU A 434 -10.47 21.84 -6.86
C LEU A 434 -11.24 20.74 -6.11
N LEU A 435 -10.80 19.49 -6.20
CA LEU A 435 -11.37 18.37 -5.43
C LEU A 435 -11.22 18.56 -3.92
N ALA A 436 -10.06 19.00 -3.45
CA ALA A 436 -9.80 19.28 -2.03
C ALA A 436 -10.74 20.36 -1.48
N ARG A 437 -11.10 21.34 -2.31
CA ARG A 437 -12.07 22.41 -1.99
C ARG A 437 -13.52 21.99 -2.16
N LYS A 438 -13.79 20.73 -2.50
CA LYS A 438 -15.13 20.18 -2.76
C LYS A 438 -15.88 20.86 -3.92
N ASP A 439 -15.16 21.53 -4.83
CA ASP A 439 -15.74 22.19 -6.01
C ASP A 439 -15.75 21.23 -7.21
N TYR A 440 -16.63 20.23 -7.13
CA TYR A 440 -16.66 19.11 -8.08
C TYR A 440 -17.08 19.54 -9.49
N ALA A 441 -17.88 20.61 -9.62
CA ALA A 441 -18.32 21.13 -10.90
C ALA A 441 -17.18 21.81 -11.67
N LEU A 442 -16.38 22.63 -11.00
CA LEU A 442 -15.18 23.22 -11.60
C LEU A 442 -14.10 22.16 -11.86
N ALA A 443 -13.93 21.20 -10.95
CA ALA A 443 -13.02 20.07 -11.17
C ALA A 443 -13.40 19.26 -12.44
N LEU A 444 -14.69 18.98 -12.63
CA LEU A 444 -15.19 18.30 -13.83
C LEU A 444 -14.94 19.12 -15.09
N THR A 445 -15.16 20.44 -15.03
CA THR A 445 -14.89 21.35 -16.15
C THR A 445 -13.40 21.35 -16.51
N ALA A 446 -12.52 21.43 -15.50
CA ALA A 446 -11.08 21.36 -15.68
C ALA A 446 -10.63 19.99 -16.24
N TRP A 447 -11.23 18.89 -15.80
CA TRP A 447 -10.97 17.54 -16.34
C TRP A 447 -11.37 17.42 -17.82
N VAL A 448 -12.56 17.93 -18.19
CA VAL A 448 -13.01 17.94 -19.59
C VAL A 448 -12.10 18.82 -20.45
N ALA A 449 -11.68 19.98 -19.95
CA ALA A 449 -10.71 20.84 -20.62
C ALA A 449 -9.37 20.13 -20.81
N PHE A 450 -8.85 19.46 -19.78
CA PHE A 450 -7.64 18.65 -19.85
C PHE A 450 -7.74 17.54 -20.91
N ARG A 451 -8.83 16.76 -20.96
CA ARG A 451 -9.03 15.73 -22.01
C ARG A 451 -9.05 16.31 -23.42
N ARG A 452 -9.55 17.54 -23.60
CA ARG A 452 -9.57 18.22 -24.92
C ARG A 452 -8.18 18.63 -25.40
N THR A 453 -7.22 18.83 -24.50
CA THR A 453 -5.82 19.16 -24.88
C THR A 453 -5.14 18.04 -25.68
N GLY A 454 -5.61 16.80 -25.53
CA GLY A 454 -4.95 15.63 -26.13
C GLY A 454 -3.61 15.26 -25.49
N LEU A 455 -3.24 15.89 -24.36
CA LEU A 455 -2.09 15.50 -23.56
C LEU A 455 -2.24 14.05 -23.09
N ARG A 456 -1.12 13.35 -22.96
CA ARG A 456 -1.13 11.96 -22.49
C ARG A 456 -1.57 11.93 -21.03
N ILE A 457 -2.64 11.19 -20.77
CA ILE A 457 -3.10 10.91 -19.41
C ILE A 457 -2.09 9.96 -18.77
N ASP A 458 -1.51 10.37 -17.63
CA ASP A 458 -0.68 9.52 -16.79
C ASP A 458 -1.53 8.88 -15.68
N ARG A 459 -0.89 8.08 -14.81
CA ARG A 459 -1.57 7.37 -13.72
C ARG A 459 -2.23 8.32 -12.70
N GLU A 460 -1.58 9.43 -12.40
CA GLU A 460 -2.06 10.40 -11.42
C GLU A 460 -3.25 11.20 -11.97
N ALA A 461 -3.17 11.60 -13.24
CA ALA A 461 -4.27 12.22 -13.97
C ALA A 461 -5.47 11.28 -14.12
N LEU A 462 -5.23 9.99 -14.41
CA LEU A 462 -6.30 8.98 -14.47
C LEU A 462 -7.01 8.87 -13.12
N SER A 463 -6.26 8.76 -12.00
CA SER A 463 -6.83 8.74 -10.66
C SER A 463 -7.66 9.99 -10.37
N ALA A 464 -7.09 11.19 -10.58
CA ALA A 464 -7.77 12.46 -10.35
C ALA A 464 -9.05 12.60 -11.21
N GLY A 465 -9.00 12.17 -12.47
CA GLY A 465 -10.15 12.17 -13.38
C GLY A 465 -11.26 11.23 -12.93
N MET A 466 -10.93 10.01 -12.51
CA MET A 466 -11.90 9.05 -11.97
C MET A 466 -12.57 9.59 -10.70
N VAL A 467 -11.78 10.09 -9.74
CA VAL A 467 -12.31 10.70 -8.51
C VAL A 467 -13.24 11.88 -8.84
N THR A 468 -12.84 12.73 -9.79
CA THR A 468 -13.66 13.85 -10.25
C THR A 468 -15.00 13.39 -10.82
N LEU A 469 -14.99 12.36 -11.67
CA LEU A 469 -16.22 11.81 -12.26
C LEU A 469 -17.14 11.22 -11.18
N VAL A 470 -16.61 10.43 -10.24
CA VAL A 470 -17.40 9.86 -9.14
C VAL A 470 -18.01 10.96 -8.26
N ARG A 471 -17.21 11.96 -7.87
CA ARG A 471 -17.67 13.08 -7.04
C ARG A 471 -18.69 13.98 -7.73
N ALA A 472 -18.64 14.05 -9.06
CA ALA A 472 -19.65 14.74 -9.86
C ALA A 472 -20.89 13.88 -10.18
N GLY A 473 -21.06 12.72 -9.50
CA GLY A 473 -22.22 11.84 -9.71
C GLY A 473 -22.15 10.96 -10.96
N LYS A 474 -20.98 10.84 -11.60
CA LYS A 474 -20.78 10.12 -12.87
C LYS A 474 -19.92 8.86 -12.69
N ALA A 475 -20.27 8.03 -11.71
CA ALA A 475 -19.51 6.83 -11.36
C ALA A 475 -19.39 5.81 -12.51
N HIS A 476 -20.43 5.63 -13.34
CA HIS A 476 -20.38 4.77 -14.52
C HIS A 476 -19.31 5.23 -15.54
N GLN A 477 -19.16 6.55 -15.74
CA GLN A 477 -18.12 7.10 -16.62
C GLN A 477 -16.71 6.92 -16.04
N ALA A 478 -16.57 6.92 -14.71
CA ALA A 478 -15.30 6.65 -14.06
C ALA A 478 -14.83 5.21 -14.29
N ILE A 479 -15.74 4.21 -14.19
CA ILE A 479 -15.44 2.82 -14.52
C ILE A 479 -15.15 2.66 -16.02
N ALA A 480 -15.94 3.30 -16.89
CA ALA A 480 -15.67 3.29 -18.32
C ALA A 480 -14.28 3.87 -18.66
N LEU A 481 -13.88 4.95 -17.99
CA LEU A 481 -12.55 5.55 -18.11
C LEU A 481 -11.46 4.59 -17.60
N LEU A 482 -11.67 3.91 -16.48
CA LEU A 482 -10.75 2.89 -15.98
C LEU A 482 -10.56 1.76 -17.01
N GLU A 483 -11.65 1.23 -17.56
CA GLU A 483 -11.65 0.19 -18.58
C GLU A 483 -10.97 0.64 -19.88
N GLU A 484 -11.19 1.89 -20.30
CA GLU A 484 -10.54 2.52 -21.47
C GLU A 484 -9.00 2.41 -21.37
N TYR A 485 -8.45 2.64 -20.18
CA TYR A 485 -7.00 2.65 -19.95
C TYR A 485 -6.43 1.30 -19.46
N ALA A 486 -7.23 0.45 -18.84
CA ALA A 486 -6.86 -0.91 -18.44
C ALA A 486 -6.88 -1.92 -19.61
N GLY A 487 -7.74 -1.71 -20.61
CA GLY A 487 -8.12 -2.73 -21.60
C GLY A 487 -7.13 -3.03 -22.73
N SER A 488 -5.96 -2.38 -22.84
CA SER A 488 -5.12 -2.46 -24.05
C SER A 488 -4.26 -3.74 -24.21
N GLY A 489 -4.68 -4.87 -23.65
CA GLY A 489 -4.05 -6.20 -23.86
C GLY A 489 -4.89 -7.22 -24.61
N ARG A 490 -6.21 -7.01 -24.72
CA ARG A 490 -7.12 -7.88 -25.45
C ARG A 490 -7.87 -7.04 -26.49
N THR A 491 -7.13 -6.49 -27.44
CA THR A 491 -7.68 -6.43 -28.79
C THR A 491 -7.91 -7.89 -29.19
N LEU A 492 -9.11 -8.40 -28.92
CA LEU A 492 -9.79 -9.24 -29.87
C LEU A 492 -9.78 -8.41 -31.15
N SER A 493 -8.70 -8.54 -31.91
CA SER A 493 -8.68 -8.23 -33.32
C SER A 493 -9.69 -9.18 -33.92
N VAL A 494 -10.98 -8.85 -33.78
CA VAL A 494 -12.00 -9.28 -34.70
C VAL A 494 -11.44 -8.79 -36.03
N PRO A 495 -10.97 -9.69 -36.91
CA PRO A 495 -10.54 -9.28 -38.22
C PRO A 495 -11.82 -8.75 -38.87
N SER A 496 -11.96 -7.43 -38.87
CA SER A 496 -13.01 -6.75 -39.61
C SER A 496 -12.68 -6.94 -41.09
N ASN A 497 -13.04 -8.11 -41.60
CA ASN A 497 -13.01 -8.48 -43.01
C ASN A 497 -14.23 -7.87 -43.72
N SER A 498 -14.56 -6.61 -43.41
CA SER A 498 -15.66 -5.88 -44.06
C SER A 498 -15.06 -4.81 -44.97
N PRO A 499 -14.55 -5.17 -46.16
CA PRO A 499 -13.94 -4.23 -47.09
C PRO A 499 -14.99 -3.52 -47.94
N THR A 500 -15.99 -2.84 -47.36
CA THR A 500 -16.91 -2.03 -48.19
C THR A 500 -17.77 -1.11 -47.33
N SER A 501 -17.30 0.12 -47.12
CA SER A 501 -18.08 1.33 -47.43
C SER A 501 -17.27 2.56 -47.02
N SER A 502 -16.99 3.36 -48.03
CA SER A 502 -16.29 4.62 -48.02
C SER A 502 -17.04 5.71 -47.23
N SER A 503 -16.26 6.69 -46.77
CA SER A 503 -16.68 8.06 -46.40
C SER A 503 -17.53 8.24 -45.15
N THR A 504 -16.91 8.17 -43.98
CA THR A 504 -17.00 9.28 -43.02
C THR A 504 -15.67 9.32 -42.27
N THR A 505 -14.97 10.45 -42.35
CA THR A 505 -13.66 10.78 -41.74
C THR A 505 -13.75 10.87 -40.21
N GLN A 506 -14.30 9.84 -39.56
CA GLN A 506 -14.16 9.65 -38.13
C GLN A 506 -12.67 9.36 -37.87
N ARG A 507 -11.94 10.45 -37.58
CA ARG A 507 -10.54 10.44 -37.12
C ARG A 507 -10.41 9.32 -36.10
N ARG A 508 -9.86 8.19 -36.53
CA ARG A 508 -9.53 7.06 -35.67
C ARG A 508 -8.61 7.60 -34.59
N ARG A 509 -9.19 7.88 -33.42
CA ARG A 509 -8.42 8.24 -32.23
C ARG A 509 -7.40 7.13 -32.05
N ARG A 510 -6.12 7.50 -32.04
CA ARG A 510 -5.06 6.51 -31.82
C ARG A 510 -5.37 5.82 -30.49
N PRO A 511 -5.44 4.48 -30.44
CA PRO A 511 -5.67 3.78 -29.19
C PRO A 511 -4.62 4.23 -28.17
N TYR A 512 -5.06 4.68 -27.00
CA TYR A 512 -4.17 5.12 -25.95
C TYR A 512 -3.28 3.95 -25.53
N ALA A 513 -2.03 4.24 -25.19
CA ALA A 513 -1.16 3.20 -24.63
C ALA A 513 -1.76 2.72 -23.29
N PRO A 514 -1.83 1.40 -23.01
CA PRO A 514 -2.30 0.88 -21.74
C PRO A 514 -1.57 1.55 -20.59
N LEU A 515 -2.32 2.02 -19.60
CA LEU A 515 -1.73 2.49 -18.35
C LEU A 515 -1.68 1.33 -17.36
N PRO A 516 -0.55 1.08 -16.69
CA PRO A 516 -0.49 0.09 -15.63
C PRO A 516 -1.36 0.55 -14.46
N ILE A 517 -2.50 -0.12 -14.28
CA ILE A 517 -3.37 0.08 -13.13
C ILE A 517 -2.69 -0.53 -11.89
N THR A 518 -2.91 0.09 -10.74
CA THR A 518 -2.23 -0.24 -9.48
C THR A 518 -3.21 -0.20 -8.33
N SER A 519 -2.82 -0.73 -7.17
CA SER A 519 -3.66 -0.69 -5.97
C SER A 519 -3.96 0.75 -5.53
N ILE A 520 -3.00 1.68 -5.62
CA ILE A 520 -3.23 3.10 -5.27
C ILE A 520 -4.35 3.71 -6.14
N THR A 521 -4.28 3.53 -7.47
CA THR A 521 -5.27 4.08 -8.40
C THR A 521 -6.67 3.50 -8.17
N LEU A 522 -6.76 2.19 -7.84
CA LEU A 522 -8.03 1.57 -7.48
C LEU A 522 -8.50 1.98 -6.10
N ASN A 523 -7.62 2.12 -5.11
CA ASN A 523 -7.95 2.57 -3.76
C ASN A 523 -8.51 4.00 -3.77
N ASP A 524 -7.91 4.92 -4.54
CA ASP A 524 -8.45 6.28 -4.72
C ASP A 524 -9.88 6.26 -5.28
N LEU A 525 -10.13 5.39 -6.26
CA LEU A 525 -11.46 5.17 -6.82
C LEU A 525 -12.43 4.55 -5.79
N LEU A 526 -12.00 3.54 -5.04
CA LEU A 526 -12.80 2.89 -4.00
C LEU A 526 -13.18 3.88 -2.88
N VAL A 527 -12.24 4.74 -2.45
CA VAL A 527 -12.52 5.83 -1.50
C VAL A 527 -13.56 6.78 -2.07
N ALA A 528 -13.40 7.21 -3.33
CA ALA A 528 -14.37 8.08 -3.97
C ALA A 528 -15.76 7.44 -4.06
N LEU A 529 -15.85 6.15 -4.41
CA LEU A 529 -17.09 5.39 -4.47
C LEU A 529 -17.74 5.26 -3.09
N ASN A 530 -16.96 4.90 -2.06
CA ASN A 530 -17.44 4.81 -0.68
C ASN A 530 -18.02 6.16 -0.20
N ARG A 531 -17.26 7.25 -0.35
CA ARG A 531 -17.74 8.60 0.01
C ARG A 531 -18.85 9.13 -0.90
N SER A 532 -19.20 8.45 -2.00
CA SER A 532 -20.36 8.77 -2.85
C SER A 532 -21.60 7.94 -2.51
N GLY A 533 -21.57 7.14 -1.44
CA GLY A 533 -22.70 6.30 -1.05
C GLY A 533 -22.83 5.03 -1.88
N ARG A 534 -21.74 4.53 -2.49
CA ARG A 534 -21.74 3.35 -3.38
C ARG A 534 -20.91 2.19 -2.85
N PRO A 535 -21.24 1.63 -1.67
CA PRO A 535 -20.51 0.49 -1.13
C PRO A 535 -20.72 -0.78 -1.97
N ASP A 536 -21.88 -0.95 -2.62
CA ASP A 536 -22.16 -2.06 -3.55
C ASP A 536 -21.08 -2.19 -4.64
N VAL A 537 -20.71 -1.07 -5.26
CA VAL A 537 -19.68 -1.02 -6.30
C VAL A 537 -18.29 -1.26 -5.72
N VAL A 538 -18.04 -0.84 -4.47
CA VAL A 538 -16.78 -1.14 -3.78
C VAL A 538 -16.58 -2.65 -3.61
N PHE A 539 -17.60 -3.36 -3.14
CA PHE A 539 -17.56 -4.83 -3.03
C PHE A 539 -17.36 -5.50 -4.40
N ALA A 540 -18.10 -5.05 -5.43
CA ALA A 540 -17.97 -5.57 -6.79
C ALA A 540 -16.57 -5.35 -7.37
N LEU A 541 -16.03 -4.15 -7.18
CA LEU A 541 -14.71 -3.81 -7.69
C LEU A 541 -13.62 -4.55 -6.93
N PHE A 542 -13.77 -4.75 -5.62
CA PHE A 542 -12.86 -5.55 -4.77
C PHE A 542 -12.66 -6.96 -5.33
N ASP A 543 -13.74 -7.67 -5.65
CA ASP A 543 -13.67 -9.02 -6.25
C ASP A 543 -13.12 -9.02 -7.67
N ALA A 544 -13.34 -7.92 -8.40
CA ALA A 544 -12.89 -7.75 -9.77
C ALA A 544 -11.42 -7.28 -9.90
N MET A 545 -10.76 -6.84 -8.81
CA MET A 545 -9.43 -6.21 -8.88
C MET A 545 -8.41 -7.14 -9.54
N SER A 546 -8.35 -8.40 -9.10
CA SER A 546 -7.36 -9.37 -9.59
C SER A 546 -7.71 -9.89 -10.98
N THR A 547 -9.00 -10.12 -11.24
CA THR A 547 -9.49 -10.74 -12.48
C THR A 547 -9.53 -9.77 -13.65
N LEU A 548 -10.03 -8.55 -13.46
CA LEU A 548 -10.14 -7.54 -14.52
C LEU A 548 -8.86 -6.71 -14.68
N TYR A 549 -8.22 -6.33 -13.57
CA TYR A 549 -7.14 -5.34 -13.58
C TYR A 549 -5.76 -5.92 -13.25
N ASN A 550 -5.68 -7.20 -12.87
CA ASN A 550 -4.45 -7.83 -12.39
C ASN A 550 -3.79 -7.04 -11.25
N VAL A 551 -4.63 -6.46 -10.39
CA VAL A 551 -4.23 -5.76 -9.16
C VAL A 551 -4.79 -6.54 -7.99
N HIS A 552 -3.96 -6.77 -6.98
CA HIS A 552 -4.44 -7.44 -5.77
C HIS A 552 -4.82 -6.41 -4.69
N PRO A 553 -5.86 -6.70 -3.89
CA PRO A 553 -6.21 -5.87 -2.76
C PRO A 553 -5.06 -5.82 -1.74
N ASP A 554 -4.85 -4.65 -1.15
CA ASP A 554 -3.86 -4.42 -0.09
C ASP A 554 -4.54 -4.08 1.25
N ALA A 555 -3.73 -3.76 2.28
CA ALA A 555 -4.23 -3.39 3.60
C ALA A 555 -5.17 -2.18 3.59
N ARG A 556 -4.90 -1.21 2.70
CA ARG A 556 -5.73 -0.02 2.54
C ARG A 556 -7.03 -0.39 1.83
N THR A 557 -6.99 -1.25 0.81
CA THR A 557 -8.20 -1.80 0.18
C THR A 557 -9.11 -2.48 1.22
N LEU A 558 -8.55 -3.28 2.12
CA LEU A 558 -9.30 -3.92 3.21
C LEU A 558 -9.92 -2.89 4.16
N SER A 559 -9.19 -1.83 4.51
CA SER A 559 -9.71 -0.76 5.36
C SER A 559 -10.91 -0.06 4.70
N ILE A 560 -10.82 0.25 3.40
CA ILE A 560 -11.92 0.83 2.62
C ILE A 560 -13.12 -0.14 2.53
N LEU A 561 -12.87 -1.44 2.38
CA LEU A 561 -13.93 -2.46 2.36
C LEU A 561 -14.69 -2.52 3.70
N LEU A 562 -13.98 -2.43 4.83
CA LEU A 562 -14.58 -2.40 6.17
C LEU A 562 -15.38 -1.11 6.42
N GLN A 563 -14.90 0.03 5.94
CA GLN A 563 -15.67 1.29 5.95
C GLN A 563 -16.92 1.17 5.07
N SER A 564 -16.79 0.57 3.90
CA SER A 564 -17.91 0.35 2.97
C SER A 564 -18.95 -0.62 3.55
N ALA A 565 -18.53 -1.61 4.34
CA ALA A 565 -19.42 -2.47 5.10
C ALA A 565 -20.23 -1.72 6.16
N ARG A 566 -19.60 -0.79 6.90
CA ARG A 566 -20.31 0.09 7.84
C ARG A 566 -21.33 0.95 7.11
N LEU A 567 -20.93 1.55 5.99
CA LEU A 567 -21.79 2.39 5.18
C LEU A 567 -22.97 1.61 4.60
N ALA A 568 -22.73 0.42 4.04
CA ALA A 568 -23.77 -0.45 3.51
C ALA A 568 -24.82 -0.77 4.57
N ARG A 569 -24.37 -1.12 5.79
CA ARG A 569 -25.29 -1.38 6.89
C ARG A 569 -26.15 -0.17 7.24
N ARG A 570 -25.56 1.03 7.29
CA ARG A 570 -26.30 2.27 7.57
C ARG A 570 -27.35 2.55 6.50
N LEU A 571 -27.00 2.38 5.23
CA LEU A 571 -27.93 2.54 4.11
C LEU A 571 -29.05 1.48 4.15
N ASP A 572 -28.73 0.26 4.57
CA ASP A 572 -29.70 -0.84 4.69
C ASP A 572 -30.67 -0.65 5.87
N GLU A 573 -30.20 -0.15 7.02
CA GLU A 573 -31.04 0.06 8.22
C GLU A 573 -32.16 1.08 7.98
N GLY A 574 -31.95 2.05 7.08
CA GLY A 574 -32.95 3.05 6.71
C GLY A 574 -33.97 2.57 5.65
N THR A 575 -33.78 1.38 5.06
CA THR A 575 -34.62 0.92 3.95
C THR A 575 -35.43 -0.33 4.29
N VAL A 576 -36.70 -0.36 3.87
CA VAL A 576 -37.57 -1.54 4.03
C VAL A 576 -36.93 -2.78 3.39
N ARG A 577 -36.28 -2.60 2.23
CA ARG A 577 -35.57 -3.68 1.53
C ARG A 577 -34.41 -4.24 2.36
N GLY A 578 -33.60 -3.39 3.01
CA GLY A 578 -32.54 -3.83 3.91
C GLY A 578 -33.09 -4.61 5.12
N ALA A 579 -34.19 -4.14 5.70
CA ALA A 579 -34.86 -4.86 6.79
C ALA A 579 -35.38 -6.24 6.35
N VAL A 580 -35.98 -6.34 5.17
CA VAL A 580 -36.45 -7.62 4.60
C VAL A 580 -35.29 -8.57 4.33
N LEU A 581 -34.19 -8.09 3.75
CA LEU A 581 -32.98 -8.90 3.53
C LEU A 581 -32.40 -9.42 4.84
N ARG A 582 -32.35 -8.59 5.88
CA ARG A 582 -31.90 -9.00 7.21
C ARG A 582 -32.79 -10.09 7.81
N ILE A 583 -34.11 -9.91 7.76
CA ILE A 583 -35.07 -10.91 8.26
C ILE A 583 -34.94 -12.21 7.46
N GLY A 584 -34.86 -12.13 6.13
CA GLY A 584 -34.68 -13.30 5.27
C GLY A 584 -33.36 -14.04 5.53
N TRP A 585 -32.30 -13.30 5.87
CA TRP A 585 -31.02 -13.87 6.30
C TRP A 585 -31.12 -14.56 7.66
N GLU A 586 -31.69 -13.90 8.66
CA GLU A 586 -31.87 -14.42 10.03
C GLU A 586 -32.78 -15.64 10.07
N MET A 587 -33.82 -15.68 9.23
CA MET A 587 -34.71 -16.83 9.08
C MET A 587 -34.12 -17.97 8.22
N GLY A 588 -32.90 -17.80 7.70
CA GLY A 588 -32.24 -18.80 6.84
C GLY A 588 -32.87 -18.98 5.45
N LEU A 589 -33.83 -18.11 5.08
CA LEU A 589 -34.52 -18.12 3.78
C LEU A 589 -33.58 -17.73 2.63
N GLY A 590 -32.57 -16.90 2.91
CA GLY A 590 -31.60 -16.46 1.91
C GLY A 590 -30.78 -17.58 1.25
N LYS A 591 -30.68 -18.77 1.87
CA LYS A 591 -29.97 -19.92 1.28
C LYS A 591 -30.70 -20.61 0.13
N ARG A 592 -32.00 -20.35 -0.06
CA ARG A 592 -32.80 -20.95 -1.14
C ARG A 592 -32.97 -20.05 -2.37
N ALA A 593 -33.04 -18.72 -2.16
CA ALA A 593 -33.39 -17.78 -3.23
C ALA A 593 -32.35 -17.69 -4.37
N GLU A 594 -31.07 -17.88 -4.07
CA GLU A 594 -29.99 -17.79 -5.08
C GLU A 594 -30.04 -18.91 -6.12
N VAL A 595 -30.70 -20.04 -5.83
CA VAL A 595 -30.87 -21.15 -6.78
C VAL A 595 -32.04 -20.89 -7.76
N ASP A 596 -33.01 -20.06 -7.36
CA ASP A 596 -34.25 -19.89 -8.12
C ASP A 596 -34.33 -18.56 -8.90
N GLU A 597 -33.66 -17.50 -8.44
CA GLU A 597 -33.77 -16.15 -9.05
C GLU A 597 -32.97 -16.00 -10.37
N GLU A 598 -31.83 -16.69 -10.53
CA GLU A 598 -31.06 -16.67 -11.79
C GLU A 598 -31.70 -17.52 -12.90
N THR A 599 -32.56 -18.48 -12.55
CA THR A 599 -33.25 -19.33 -13.54
C THR A 599 -34.54 -18.71 -14.09
N SER A 600 -35.02 -17.61 -13.49
CA SER A 600 -36.32 -16.99 -13.79
C SER A 600 -36.25 -15.76 -14.71
N ALA A 601 -35.06 -15.17 -14.91
CA ALA A 601 -34.92 -13.91 -15.65
C ALA A 601 -35.10 -14.04 -17.19
N ASP A 602 -35.06 -15.25 -17.75
CA ASP A 602 -35.24 -15.49 -19.20
C ASP A 602 -36.63 -16.06 -19.59
N ALA A 603 -37.55 -16.22 -18.65
CA ALA A 603 -38.82 -16.92 -18.88
C ALA A 603 -39.93 -16.10 -19.59
N ASN A 604 -39.70 -14.83 -19.96
CA ASN A 604 -40.70 -13.98 -20.61
C ASN A 604 -40.46 -13.72 -22.12
N THR A 605 -39.61 -14.53 -22.77
CA THR A 605 -39.54 -14.55 -24.23
C THR A 605 -40.55 -15.58 -24.77
N PRO A 606 -41.54 -15.21 -25.59
CA PRO A 606 -42.50 -16.17 -26.14
C PRO A 606 -41.79 -17.10 -27.13
N ILE A 607 -41.46 -18.31 -26.67
CA ILE A 607 -40.92 -19.38 -27.49
C ILE A 607 -42.09 -20.01 -28.26
N THR A 608 -42.08 -19.87 -29.58
CA THR A 608 -42.89 -20.65 -30.51
C THR A 608 -42.58 -22.14 -30.38
N PRO A 609 -43.58 -23.03 -30.30
CA PRO A 609 -43.34 -24.46 -30.15
C PRO A 609 -42.96 -25.08 -31.50
N SER A 610 -41.69 -25.44 -31.67
CA SER A 610 -41.27 -26.39 -32.71
C SER A 610 -40.95 -27.75 -32.08
N THR A 611 -41.87 -28.66 -32.30
CA THR A 611 -41.84 -30.10 -32.08
C THR A 611 -40.68 -30.76 -32.84
N THR A 612 -39.81 -31.49 -32.15
CA THR A 612 -39.33 -32.83 -32.56
C THR A 612 -38.71 -33.54 -31.37
N ALA A 613 -39.13 -34.78 -31.18
CA ALA A 613 -38.77 -35.70 -30.11
C ALA A 613 -37.42 -36.42 -30.36
N ASP A 614 -36.98 -37.07 -29.29
CA ASP A 614 -36.00 -38.17 -29.20
C ASP A 614 -34.51 -37.85 -29.35
N THR A 615 -33.78 -37.84 -28.21
CA THR A 615 -32.84 -38.93 -27.82
C THR A 615 -32.01 -38.58 -26.56
N ASP A 616 -31.90 -39.59 -25.69
CA ASP A 616 -30.82 -39.91 -24.76
C ASP A 616 -30.31 -38.90 -23.72
N THR A 617 -30.82 -39.14 -22.50
CA THR A 617 -30.44 -38.58 -21.21
C THR A 617 -29.05 -39.04 -20.76
N HIS A 618 -27.98 -38.40 -21.27
CA HIS A 618 -26.69 -38.38 -20.59
C HIS A 618 -26.62 -37.19 -19.63
N ALA A 619 -26.72 -37.47 -18.33
CA ALA A 619 -26.53 -36.50 -17.25
C ALA A 619 -25.12 -35.89 -17.34
N SER A 620 -25.03 -34.72 -17.98
CA SER A 620 -23.83 -33.89 -17.98
C SER A 620 -23.56 -33.41 -16.55
N PRO A 621 -22.29 -33.43 -16.08
CA PRO A 621 -21.95 -32.87 -14.79
C PRO A 621 -22.36 -31.39 -14.74
N PRO A 622 -22.84 -30.86 -13.59
CA PRO A 622 -23.19 -29.46 -13.47
C PRO A 622 -21.99 -28.60 -13.92
N PRO A 623 -22.20 -27.55 -14.73
CA PRO A 623 -21.13 -26.72 -15.23
C PRO A 623 -20.33 -26.19 -14.05
N SER A 624 -19.03 -26.50 -14.05
CA SER A 624 -18.10 -26.08 -13.01
C SER A 624 -18.00 -24.57 -13.01
N GLY A 625 -18.64 -23.94 -12.00
CA GLY A 625 -18.51 -22.53 -11.64
C GLY A 625 -18.95 -21.57 -12.74
N ILE A 626 -20.17 -21.04 -12.63
CA ILE A 626 -20.60 -19.88 -13.41
C ILE A 626 -19.55 -18.79 -13.20
N ARG A 627 -18.74 -18.53 -14.24
CA ARG A 627 -17.78 -17.44 -14.23
C ARG A 627 -18.58 -16.16 -14.27
N VAL A 628 -18.77 -15.54 -13.11
CA VAL A 628 -19.37 -14.22 -13.01
C VAL A 628 -18.55 -13.28 -13.88
N ASP A 629 -19.17 -12.75 -14.94
CA ASP A 629 -18.55 -11.69 -15.72
C ASP A 629 -18.58 -10.41 -14.90
N HIS A 630 -17.50 -10.20 -14.13
CA HIS A 630 -17.33 -9.05 -13.25
C HIS A 630 -17.58 -7.71 -13.96
N ARG A 631 -17.29 -7.65 -15.27
CA ARG A 631 -17.53 -6.44 -16.06
C ARG A 631 -19.03 -6.18 -16.20
N SER A 632 -19.77 -7.17 -16.67
CA SER A 632 -21.23 -7.09 -16.79
C SER A 632 -21.90 -6.81 -15.44
N HIS A 633 -21.39 -7.40 -14.35
CA HIS A 633 -21.87 -7.12 -13.00
C HIS A 633 -21.67 -5.65 -12.59
N LEU A 634 -20.49 -5.07 -12.85
CA LEU A 634 -20.23 -3.64 -12.58
C LEU A 634 -21.16 -2.72 -13.40
N HIS A 635 -21.37 -3.02 -14.68
CA HIS A 635 -22.31 -2.26 -15.53
C HIS A 635 -23.77 -2.43 -15.07
N ALA A 636 -24.17 -3.60 -14.57
CA ALA A 636 -25.50 -3.79 -14.01
C ALA A 636 -25.74 -2.96 -12.74
N LEU A 637 -24.71 -2.77 -11.91
CA LEU A 637 -24.77 -1.96 -10.69
C LEU A 637 -24.76 -0.45 -10.99
N LEU A 638 -24.02 0.00 -12.00
CA LEU A 638 -23.82 1.42 -12.29
C LEU A 638 -24.70 1.96 -13.41
N GLY A 639 -25.20 1.10 -14.29
CA GLY A 639 -25.79 1.46 -15.57
C GLY A 639 -24.74 1.53 -16.69
N PRO A 640 -25.18 1.60 -17.96
CA PRO A 640 -24.28 1.70 -19.11
C PRO A 640 -23.46 3.00 -19.06
N PRO A 641 -22.30 3.06 -19.74
CA PRO A 641 -21.42 4.23 -19.73
C PRO A 641 -22.05 5.51 -20.31
N ASP A 642 -23.10 5.35 -21.12
CA ASP A 642 -23.85 6.44 -21.75
C ASP A 642 -25.12 6.84 -20.98
N ALA A 643 -25.38 6.22 -19.82
CA ALA A 643 -26.51 6.60 -18.97
C ALA A 643 -26.38 8.07 -18.52
N ALA A 644 -27.50 8.81 -18.49
CA ALA A 644 -27.50 10.18 -18.00
C ALA A 644 -27.12 10.24 -16.51
N GLU A 645 -27.60 9.26 -15.73
CA GLU A 645 -27.38 9.14 -14.29
C GLU A 645 -27.04 7.68 -13.93
N PRO A 646 -26.17 7.44 -12.94
CA PRO A 646 -25.89 6.10 -12.46
C PRO A 646 -27.10 5.51 -11.73
N HIS A 647 -27.25 4.18 -11.77
CA HIS A 647 -28.26 3.52 -10.94
C HIS A 647 -28.04 3.80 -9.46
N PRO A 648 -29.10 4.00 -8.66
CA PRO A 648 -28.97 4.21 -7.22
C PRO A 648 -28.48 2.95 -6.52
N TYR A 649 -27.96 3.10 -5.30
CA TYR A 649 -27.59 1.98 -4.43
C TYR A 649 -28.77 1.02 -4.24
N LYS A 650 -28.52 -0.28 -4.42
CA LYS A 650 -29.49 -1.35 -4.17
C LYS A 650 -28.95 -2.27 -3.06
N PRO A 651 -29.66 -2.39 -1.92
CA PRO A 651 -29.38 -3.41 -0.93
C PRO A 651 -29.33 -4.79 -1.58
N ALA A 652 -28.21 -5.49 -1.42
CA ALA A 652 -27.96 -6.79 -2.02
C ALA A 652 -27.15 -7.68 -1.08
N LEU A 653 -27.37 -8.99 -1.21
CA LEU A 653 -26.48 -9.98 -0.60
C LEU A 653 -25.20 -10.07 -1.44
N TRP A 654 -24.07 -10.21 -0.76
CA TRP A 654 -22.76 -10.37 -1.34
C TRP A 654 -22.25 -11.81 -1.12
N HIS A 655 -22.09 -12.58 -2.20
CA HIS A 655 -21.79 -14.03 -2.15
C HIS A 655 -22.74 -14.79 -1.21
N GLY A 656 -24.03 -14.49 -1.34
CA GLY A 656 -25.06 -15.00 -0.46
C GLY A 656 -24.83 -14.68 1.02
N THR A 657 -24.26 -13.52 1.38
CA THR A 657 -24.10 -13.05 2.76
C THR A 657 -24.32 -11.54 2.87
N LEU A 658 -24.62 -11.02 4.06
CA LEU A 658 -24.70 -9.56 4.24
C LEU A 658 -23.31 -8.90 4.05
N PRO A 659 -23.21 -7.70 3.43
CA PRO A 659 -21.92 -7.08 3.09
C PRO A 659 -20.96 -6.96 4.27
N TRP A 660 -21.45 -6.61 5.47
CA TRP A 660 -20.61 -6.53 6.67
C TRP A 660 -20.13 -7.89 7.16
N ASN A 661 -20.93 -8.95 7.04
CA ASN A 661 -20.50 -10.30 7.38
C ASN A 661 -19.42 -10.77 6.39
N HIS A 662 -19.58 -10.42 5.11
CA HIS A 662 -18.55 -10.69 4.11
C HIS A 662 -17.24 -9.97 4.42
N ALA A 663 -17.29 -8.67 4.73
CA ALA A 663 -16.09 -7.89 5.07
C ALA A 663 -15.38 -8.42 6.32
N LEU A 664 -16.14 -8.83 7.35
CA LEU A 664 -15.57 -9.48 8.54
C LEU A 664 -14.86 -10.79 8.19
N LEU A 665 -15.43 -11.60 7.30
CA LEU A 665 -14.83 -12.84 6.82
C LEU A 665 -13.55 -12.57 6.01
N VAL A 666 -13.55 -11.57 5.12
CA VAL A 666 -12.37 -11.16 4.36
C VAL A 666 -11.24 -10.72 5.31
N PHE A 667 -11.55 -9.90 6.31
CA PHE A 667 -10.57 -9.49 7.33
C PHE A 667 -9.99 -10.70 8.06
N GLN A 668 -10.83 -11.63 8.53
CA GLN A 668 -10.36 -12.83 9.22
C GLN A 668 -9.50 -13.72 8.31
N ARG A 669 -9.87 -13.88 7.04
CA ARG A 669 -9.06 -14.63 6.07
C ARG A 669 -7.69 -13.98 5.85
N ALA A 670 -7.65 -12.65 5.73
CA ALA A 670 -6.39 -11.92 5.62
C ALA A 670 -5.55 -12.06 6.89
N LEU A 671 -6.16 -11.93 8.07
CA LEU A 671 -5.55 -12.06 9.38
C LEU A 671 -4.88 -13.43 9.59
N PHE A 672 -5.66 -14.50 9.50
CA PHE A 672 -5.16 -15.85 9.70
C PHE A 672 -4.20 -16.28 8.60
N GLY A 673 -4.35 -15.73 7.40
CA GLY A 673 -3.42 -15.94 6.29
C GLY A 673 -2.10 -15.19 6.42
N ALA A 674 -2.06 -14.07 7.14
CA ALA A 674 -0.85 -13.29 7.42
C ALA A 674 -0.08 -13.81 8.65
N ALA A 675 -0.71 -14.67 9.45
CA ALA A 675 -0.12 -15.25 10.65
C ALA A 675 1.07 -16.16 10.32
N ARG A 676 2.16 -16.04 11.09
CA ARG A 676 3.26 -17.02 11.03
C ARG A 676 2.79 -18.43 11.41
N ASP A 677 1.89 -18.49 12.39
CA ASP A 677 1.28 -19.70 12.89
C ASP A 677 -0.21 -19.44 13.17
N PRO A 678 -1.10 -19.80 12.22
CA PRO A 678 -2.53 -19.63 12.38
C PRO A 678 -3.09 -20.37 13.60
N THR A 679 -2.47 -21.47 14.01
CA THR A 679 -2.93 -22.26 15.15
C THR A 679 -2.70 -21.55 16.48
N LYS A 680 -1.58 -20.81 16.60
CA LYS A 680 -1.34 -19.91 17.74
C LYS A 680 -2.41 -18.85 17.82
N LEU A 681 -2.76 -18.18 16.72
CA LEU A 681 -3.83 -17.16 16.72
C LEU A 681 -5.20 -17.72 17.11
N LEU A 682 -5.51 -18.95 16.72
CA LEU A 682 -6.75 -19.62 17.14
C LEU A 682 -6.74 -19.94 18.64
N GLY A 683 -5.57 -20.20 19.21
CA GLY A 683 -5.37 -20.45 20.65
C GLY A 683 -5.19 -19.18 21.50
N VAL A 684 -5.09 -18.00 20.90
CA VAL A 684 -4.90 -16.74 21.64
C VAL A 684 -6.11 -16.49 22.54
N GLN A 685 -5.88 -16.51 23.85
CA GLN A 685 -6.91 -16.17 24.84
C GLN A 685 -7.10 -14.65 24.91
N PRO A 686 -8.34 -14.16 25.04
CA PRO A 686 -8.58 -12.75 25.28
C PRO A 686 -7.99 -12.34 26.63
N PRO A 687 -7.53 -11.09 26.78
CA PRO A 687 -6.96 -10.55 28.01
C PRO A 687 -7.81 -10.85 29.25
N ALA A 688 -9.15 -10.77 29.12
CA ALA A 688 -10.06 -11.04 30.22
C ALA A 688 -9.97 -12.49 30.75
N LYS A 689 -9.88 -13.50 29.88
CA LYS A 689 -9.73 -14.90 30.29
C LYS A 689 -8.34 -15.19 30.83
N ALA A 690 -7.30 -14.71 30.15
CA ALA A 690 -5.92 -14.86 30.58
C ALA A 690 -5.70 -14.29 32.00
N LEU A 691 -6.35 -13.18 32.33
CA LEU A 691 -6.24 -12.53 33.64
C LEU A 691 -7.19 -13.10 34.71
N VAL A 692 -8.18 -13.91 34.33
CA VAL A 692 -9.01 -14.66 35.29
C VAL A 692 -8.32 -15.96 35.68
N GLU A 693 -7.69 -16.66 34.73
CA GLU A 693 -6.93 -17.88 34.98
C GLU A 693 -5.66 -17.61 35.79
N SER A 694 -4.95 -16.50 35.54
CA SER A 694 -3.73 -16.16 36.29
C SER A 694 -3.95 -15.88 37.79
N VAL A 695 -5.19 -15.59 38.20
CA VAL A 695 -5.56 -15.36 39.61
C VAL A 695 -6.00 -16.66 40.29
N ARG A 696 -6.34 -17.70 39.51
CA ARG A 696 -6.67 -19.04 39.99
C ARG A 696 -5.41 -19.91 40.03
N THR A 697 -4.40 -19.51 40.79
CA THR A 697 -3.30 -20.44 41.12
C THR A 697 -3.78 -21.47 42.17
N PRO A 698 -3.40 -22.75 42.08
CA PRO A 698 -3.98 -23.83 42.89
C PRO A 698 -3.61 -23.83 44.40
N GLU A 699 -2.78 -22.89 44.87
CA GLU A 699 -2.21 -22.95 46.22
C GLU A 699 -2.85 -21.98 47.24
N GLY A 700 -3.95 -21.32 46.88
CA GLY A 700 -4.67 -20.42 47.78
C GLY A 700 -5.80 -21.10 48.54
N ASN A 701 -5.52 -21.56 49.76
CA ASN A 701 -6.50 -21.99 50.76
C ASN A 701 -7.66 -20.97 50.86
N LEU A 702 -8.90 -21.43 50.63
CA LEU A 702 -10.11 -20.62 50.76
C LEU A 702 -10.25 -20.11 52.21
N GLY A 703 -10.06 -18.81 52.41
CA GLY A 703 -10.42 -18.14 53.67
C GLY A 703 -11.95 -18.12 53.88
N PRO A 704 -12.44 -18.14 55.13
CA PRO A 704 -13.84 -18.46 55.46
C PRO A 704 -14.85 -17.31 55.30
N PHE A 705 -14.54 -16.24 54.57
CA PHE A 705 -15.48 -15.13 54.36
C PHE A 705 -16.21 -15.25 53.02
N GLY A 706 -17.15 -16.20 52.98
CA GLY A 706 -18.16 -16.30 51.94
C GLY A 706 -19.25 -15.24 52.13
N PHE A 707 -19.10 -14.07 51.50
CA PHE A 707 -20.24 -13.22 51.19
C PHE A 707 -20.75 -13.55 49.79
N GLY A 708 -21.81 -14.37 49.76
CA GLY A 708 -22.62 -14.63 48.58
C GLY A 708 -23.41 -13.39 48.18
N MET A 709 -22.84 -12.58 47.29
CA MET A 709 -23.62 -11.76 46.36
C MET A 709 -23.44 -12.39 44.99
N GLY A 710 -24.44 -13.19 44.59
CA GLY A 710 -24.47 -13.89 43.32
C GLY A 710 -24.35 -12.90 42.16
N LEU A 711 -23.18 -12.86 41.55
CA LEU A 711 -23.03 -12.39 40.18
C LEU A 711 -23.88 -13.32 39.29
N PRO A 712 -24.73 -12.80 38.39
CA PRO A 712 -25.33 -13.65 37.39
C PRO A 712 -24.21 -14.32 36.59
N PRO A 713 -24.21 -15.65 36.45
CA PRO A 713 -23.15 -16.34 35.75
C PRO A 713 -23.19 -15.94 34.28
N TRP A 714 -22.06 -15.44 33.79
CA TRP A 714 -21.77 -15.19 32.36
C TRP A 714 -22.03 -16.45 31.49
N HIS A 715 -22.21 -17.63 32.11
CA HIS A 715 -22.51 -18.90 31.46
C HIS A 715 -23.94 -19.03 30.92
N ALA A 716 -24.95 -18.32 31.47
CA ALA A 716 -26.36 -18.65 31.19
C ALA A 716 -26.88 -18.24 29.79
N ARG A 717 -26.05 -17.70 28.89
CA ARG A 717 -26.43 -17.46 27.48
C ARG A 717 -25.41 -17.92 26.44
N THR A 718 -24.37 -18.65 26.85
CA THR A 718 -23.28 -19.10 25.96
C THR A 718 -22.91 -20.58 26.11
N GLU A 719 -23.71 -21.38 26.81
CA GLU A 719 -23.50 -22.84 26.87
C GLU A 719 -23.84 -23.57 25.56
N ASP A 720 -24.56 -22.92 24.64
CA ASP A 720 -24.39 -23.21 23.20
C ASP A 720 -23.03 -22.68 22.80
N GLY A 721 -22.03 -23.57 22.94
CA GLY A 721 -20.61 -23.26 22.89
C GLY A 721 -20.29 -22.22 21.83
N TRP A 722 -19.46 -21.26 22.23
CA TRP A 722 -18.89 -20.22 21.37
C TRP A 722 -18.03 -20.85 20.25
N LYS A 723 -18.71 -21.50 19.30
CA LYS A 723 -18.27 -21.71 17.94
C LYS A 723 -18.55 -20.38 17.30
N ALA A 724 -17.56 -19.49 17.25
CA ALA A 724 -17.63 -18.33 16.39
C ALA A 724 -18.18 -18.83 15.04
N PRO A 725 -19.41 -18.48 14.62
CA PRO A 725 -20.02 -19.08 13.44
C PRO A 725 -19.14 -18.85 12.21
N ALA A 726 -18.40 -17.74 12.21
CA ALA A 726 -17.39 -17.42 11.20
C ALA A 726 -16.15 -18.33 11.25
N LEU A 727 -15.70 -18.78 12.43
CA LEU A 727 -14.52 -19.65 12.59
C LEU A 727 -14.85 -21.10 12.21
N ASP A 728 -16.02 -21.61 12.62
CA ASP A 728 -16.50 -22.93 12.18
C ASP A 728 -16.82 -22.91 10.67
N VAL A 729 -17.26 -21.78 10.10
CA VAL A 729 -17.39 -21.58 8.64
C VAL A 729 -16.02 -21.50 7.94
N LEU A 730 -15.02 -20.85 8.55
CA LEU A 730 -13.65 -20.82 8.02
C LEU A 730 -13.01 -22.21 8.01
N LEU A 731 -13.27 -23.03 9.03
CA LEU A 731 -12.79 -24.40 9.14
C LEU A 731 -13.59 -25.38 8.27
N ARG A 732 -14.91 -25.18 8.08
CA ARG A 732 -15.78 -26.10 7.33
C ARG A 732 -15.95 -25.80 5.84
N ARG A 733 -15.82 -24.55 5.35
CA ARG A 733 -16.12 -24.23 3.93
C ARG A 733 -14.99 -24.54 2.94
N ARG A 734 -13.86 -25.11 3.38
CA ARG A 734 -12.83 -25.64 2.45
C ARG A 734 -13.14 -27.07 1.97
N SER A 735 -14.06 -27.79 2.62
CA SER A 735 -14.65 -28.96 2.00
C SER A 735 -15.72 -28.49 1.01
N VAL A 736 -15.32 -28.33 -0.25
CA VAL A 736 -16.24 -28.69 -1.34
C VAL A 736 -16.70 -30.11 -1.01
N PRO A 737 -18.01 -30.40 -0.91
CA PRO A 737 -18.43 -31.77 -0.87
C PRO A 737 -18.15 -32.34 -2.26
N VAL A 738 -16.93 -32.88 -2.45
CA VAL A 738 -16.76 -33.98 -3.37
C VAL A 738 -17.74 -35.01 -2.84
N LEU A 739 -18.87 -35.17 -3.53
CA LEU A 739 -19.81 -36.26 -3.32
C LEU A 739 -19.01 -37.54 -3.53
N LEU A 740 -18.36 -38.01 -2.47
CA LEU A 740 -17.75 -39.31 -2.39
C LEU A 740 -18.90 -40.29 -2.50
N ARG A 741 -19.05 -40.79 -3.73
CA ARG A 741 -19.71 -42.04 -4.05
C ARG A 741 -19.40 -43.01 -2.92
N ARG A 742 -20.46 -43.47 -2.25
CA ARG A 742 -20.42 -44.45 -1.16
C ARG A 742 -19.93 -45.77 -1.76
N SER A 743 -18.61 -45.90 -1.96
CA SER A 743 -17.97 -47.18 -2.20
C SER A 743 -17.72 -47.76 -0.82
N THR A 744 -18.46 -48.81 -0.50
CA THR A 744 -18.29 -49.63 0.69
C THR A 744 -16.98 -50.41 0.58
N ASP A 745 -15.85 -49.75 0.83
CA ASP A 745 -14.60 -50.45 1.10
C ASP A 745 -13.95 -49.88 2.37
N THR A 746 -13.87 -50.78 3.34
CA THR A 746 -13.41 -50.58 4.71
C THR A 746 -11.90 -50.38 4.74
N SER A 747 -11.43 -49.19 4.40
CA SER A 747 -10.08 -48.73 4.78
C SER A 747 -10.22 -47.38 5.46
N ALA A 748 -9.77 -47.29 6.71
CA ALA A 748 -9.82 -46.07 7.49
C ALA A 748 -9.08 -44.96 6.72
N PRO A 749 -9.71 -43.80 6.45
CA PRO A 749 -9.01 -42.70 5.81
C PRO A 749 -7.88 -42.26 6.74
N SER A 750 -6.64 -42.45 6.27
CA SER A 750 -5.46 -41.78 6.82
C SER A 750 -5.82 -40.31 7.05
N PRO A 751 -5.52 -39.73 8.23
CA PRO A 751 -5.73 -38.30 8.45
C PRO A 751 -5.03 -37.57 7.30
N GLN A 752 -5.80 -36.86 6.49
CA GLN A 752 -5.23 -36.13 5.38
C GLN A 752 -4.26 -35.09 5.95
N PRO A 753 -3.08 -34.94 5.33
CA PRO A 753 -2.05 -34.04 5.83
C PRO A 753 -2.62 -32.63 5.95
N ASP A 754 -2.29 -31.99 7.07
CA ASP A 754 -2.67 -30.65 7.47
C ASP A 754 -2.85 -29.73 6.27
N HIS A 755 -4.10 -29.36 5.97
CA HIS A 755 -4.36 -28.38 4.93
C HIS A 755 -3.67 -27.08 5.32
N GLU A 756 -2.55 -26.79 4.67
CA GLU A 756 -1.84 -25.53 4.85
C GLU A 756 -2.85 -24.39 4.65
N TYR A 757 -2.95 -23.56 5.69
CA TYR A 757 -3.78 -22.37 5.76
C TYR A 757 -3.23 -21.31 4.80
N THR A 758 -3.28 -21.57 3.50
CA THR A 758 -2.89 -20.60 2.49
C THR A 758 -3.91 -19.49 2.46
N SER A 759 -3.45 -18.27 2.77
CA SER A 759 -4.25 -17.05 2.72
C SER A 759 -4.93 -16.93 1.35
N TYR A 760 -6.24 -16.67 1.33
CA TYR A 760 -6.93 -16.29 0.08
C TYR A 760 -6.49 -14.89 -0.39
N TYR A 761 -5.97 -14.06 0.53
CA TYR A 761 -5.51 -12.71 0.26
C TYR A 761 -4.09 -12.49 0.80
N PRO A 762 -3.05 -13.13 0.20
CA PRO A 762 -1.69 -13.07 0.74
C PRO A 762 -1.04 -11.68 0.63
N ALA A 763 -1.61 -10.77 -0.17
CA ALA A 763 -1.18 -9.37 -0.25
C ALA A 763 -1.77 -8.47 0.85
N ILE A 764 -2.82 -8.92 1.54
CA ILE A 764 -3.47 -8.13 2.59
C ILE A 764 -2.84 -8.46 3.93
N ILE A 765 -2.12 -7.49 4.49
CA ILE A 765 -1.57 -7.55 5.85
C ILE A 765 -2.34 -6.54 6.68
N PRO A 766 -3.18 -6.97 7.64
CA PRO A 766 -3.95 -6.03 8.44
C PRO A 766 -3.06 -5.02 9.16
N THR A 767 -3.22 -3.73 8.83
CA THR A 767 -2.55 -2.61 9.51
C THR A 767 -3.36 -2.14 10.70
N ASN A 768 -2.79 -1.25 11.54
CA ASN A 768 -3.55 -0.61 12.62
C ASN A 768 -4.86 0.03 12.12
N GLU A 769 -4.84 0.64 10.93
CA GLU A 769 -6.03 1.22 10.29
C GLU A 769 -7.09 0.17 9.96
N ALA A 770 -6.69 -0.99 9.41
CA ALA A 770 -7.62 -2.08 9.13
C ALA A 770 -8.24 -2.63 10.42
N TYR A 771 -7.44 -2.82 11.48
CA TYR A 771 -7.92 -3.23 12.80
C TYR A 771 -8.87 -2.21 13.42
N PHE A 772 -8.54 -0.93 13.32
CA PHE A 772 -9.40 0.16 13.78
C PHE A 772 -10.76 0.12 13.08
N ASN A 773 -10.79 0.04 11.74
CA ASN A 773 -12.03 -0.07 10.99
C ASN A 773 -12.80 -1.36 11.30
N TYR A 774 -12.11 -2.47 11.57
CA TYR A 774 -12.72 -3.73 12.01
C TYR A 774 -13.36 -3.59 13.40
N ILE A 775 -12.69 -2.96 14.36
CA ILE A 775 -13.20 -2.70 15.71
C ILE A 775 -14.42 -1.77 15.63
N LEU A 776 -14.38 -0.72 14.81
CA LEU A 776 -15.55 0.14 14.59
C LEU A 776 -16.72 -0.64 13.99
N LEU A 777 -16.46 -1.50 13.00
CA LEU A 777 -17.49 -2.35 12.41
C LEU A 777 -18.12 -3.30 13.45
N LEU A 778 -17.32 -3.91 14.33
CA LEU A 778 -17.83 -4.70 15.47
C LEU A 778 -18.69 -3.85 16.41
N GLY A 779 -18.28 -2.61 16.67
CA GLY A 779 -19.00 -1.68 17.53
C GLY A 779 -20.38 -1.29 17.00
N VAL A 780 -20.48 -1.03 15.69
CA VAL A 780 -21.76 -0.81 15.02
C VAL A 780 -22.59 -2.10 15.10
N LEU A 781 -22.00 -3.29 14.95
CA LEU A 781 -22.64 -4.62 15.04
C LEU A 781 -23.06 -5.05 16.44
N GLY A 782 -22.79 -4.25 17.47
CA GLY A 782 -23.06 -4.66 18.85
C GLY A 782 -22.22 -5.86 19.27
N ARG A 783 -21.13 -6.17 18.56
CA ARG A 783 -20.20 -7.28 18.82
C ARG A 783 -18.99 -6.82 19.64
N GLY A 784 -19.23 -5.93 20.61
CA GLY A 784 -18.17 -5.36 21.46
C GLY A 784 -17.36 -6.41 22.22
N ALA A 785 -17.96 -7.57 22.53
CA ALA A 785 -17.28 -8.70 23.18
C ALA A 785 -16.16 -9.34 22.33
N GLU A 786 -16.11 -9.07 21.01
CA GLU A 786 -15.03 -9.57 20.15
C GLU A 786 -13.81 -8.65 20.16
N VAL A 787 -13.95 -7.41 20.64
CA VAL A 787 -12.87 -6.41 20.62
C VAL A 787 -11.63 -6.89 21.40
N ALA A 788 -11.80 -7.56 22.55
CA ALA A 788 -10.65 -8.09 23.29
C ALA A 788 -9.90 -9.19 22.53
N HIS A 789 -10.59 -10.01 21.74
CA HIS A 789 -9.95 -11.02 20.89
C HIS A 789 -9.15 -10.35 19.77
N VAL A 790 -9.73 -9.31 19.17
CA VAL A 790 -9.06 -8.53 18.13
C VAL A 790 -7.79 -7.89 18.66
N LEU A 791 -7.83 -7.29 19.86
CA LEU A 791 -6.64 -6.74 20.52
C LEU A 791 -5.60 -7.83 20.80
N ALA A 792 -6.03 -9.02 21.21
CA ALA A 792 -5.14 -10.16 21.44
C ALA A 792 -4.48 -10.63 20.13
N TRP A 793 -5.23 -10.70 19.03
CA TRP A 793 -4.69 -10.99 17.69
C TRP A 793 -3.70 -9.92 17.22
N MET A 794 -4.00 -8.64 17.43
CA MET A 794 -3.08 -7.55 17.12
C MET A 794 -1.74 -7.73 17.86
N ARG A 795 -1.79 -8.08 19.15
CA ARG A 795 -0.59 -8.34 19.96
C ARG A 795 0.21 -9.51 19.43
N GLU A 796 -0.44 -10.63 19.12
CA GLU A 796 0.23 -11.84 18.62
C GLU A 796 0.89 -11.63 17.24
N ILE A 797 0.26 -10.84 16.36
CA ILE A 797 0.83 -10.48 15.06
C ILE A 797 1.89 -9.36 15.18
N GLY A 798 1.93 -8.67 16.32
CA GLY A 798 2.86 -7.57 16.57
C GLY A 798 2.41 -6.22 16.00
N VAL A 799 1.12 -6.07 15.65
CA VAL A 799 0.55 -4.80 15.19
C VAL A 799 0.24 -3.93 16.40
N LYS A 800 1.04 -2.88 16.61
CA LYS A 800 0.82 -1.93 17.71
C LYS A 800 -0.38 -1.02 17.41
N PRO A 801 -1.43 -1.00 18.26
CA PRO A 801 -2.57 -0.14 18.04
C PRO A 801 -2.18 1.33 18.27
N GLY A 802 -2.75 2.22 17.47
CA GLY A 802 -2.68 3.66 17.68
C GLY A 802 -3.62 4.10 18.82
N ARG A 803 -3.41 5.32 19.33
CA ARG A 803 -4.22 5.88 20.43
C ARG A 803 -5.72 5.91 20.13
N GLN A 804 -6.09 6.21 18.88
CA GLN A 804 -7.50 6.18 18.43
C GLN A 804 -8.08 4.75 18.46
N THR A 805 -7.31 3.77 17.99
CA THR A 805 -7.69 2.35 18.03
C THR A 805 -7.93 1.87 19.45
N ILE A 806 -7.03 2.21 20.38
CA ILE A 806 -7.19 1.86 21.80
C ILE A 806 -8.41 2.59 22.39
N SER A 807 -8.61 3.87 22.08
CA SER A 807 -9.77 4.64 22.56
C SER A 807 -11.09 3.98 22.15
N ALA A 808 -11.24 3.70 20.86
CA ALA A 808 -12.44 3.04 20.32
C ALA A 808 -12.63 1.65 20.94
N ALA A 809 -11.56 0.86 21.04
CA ALA A 809 -11.61 -0.49 21.60
C ALA A 809 -12.05 -0.49 23.07
N VAL A 810 -11.50 0.42 23.87
CA VAL A 810 -11.80 0.56 25.30
C VAL A 810 -13.26 0.98 25.52
N VAL A 811 -13.77 1.94 24.73
CA VAL A 811 -15.18 2.36 24.80
C VAL A 811 -16.11 1.20 24.44
N LEU A 812 -15.87 0.52 23.32
CA LEU A 812 -16.71 -0.60 22.87
C LEU A 812 -16.66 -1.80 23.83
N TRP A 813 -15.50 -2.09 24.40
CA TRP A 813 -15.34 -3.14 25.40
C TRP A 813 -16.12 -2.82 26.68
N ARG A 814 -16.01 -1.58 27.15
CA ARG A 814 -16.71 -1.11 28.34
C ARG A 814 -18.22 -1.33 28.24
N GLU A 815 -18.81 -0.96 27.11
CA GLU A 815 -20.24 -1.18 26.84
C GLU A 815 -20.60 -2.67 26.87
N ALA A 816 -19.77 -3.53 26.28
CA ALA A 816 -19.99 -4.97 26.28
C ALA A 816 -19.94 -5.61 27.68
N THR A 817 -19.14 -5.04 28.60
CA THR A 817 -19.04 -5.53 29.99
C THR A 817 -20.16 -5.05 30.92
N GLY A 818 -21.10 -4.22 30.44
CA GLY A 818 -22.31 -3.83 31.19
C GLY A 818 -22.08 -2.97 32.45
N ARG A 819 -20.84 -2.52 32.72
CA ARG A 819 -20.53 -1.67 33.89
C ARG A 819 -20.56 -0.18 33.52
N ALA A 820 -21.78 0.37 33.45
CA ALA A 820 -22.03 1.79 33.18
C ALA A 820 -21.59 2.75 34.31
N VAL A 821 -21.41 2.26 35.54
CA VAL A 821 -21.15 3.06 36.76
C VAL A 821 -19.91 3.97 36.66
N LEU A 822 -18.90 3.58 35.87
CA LEU A 822 -17.71 4.39 35.70
C LEU A 822 -17.92 5.58 34.74
N VAL A 823 -18.91 5.54 33.82
CA VAL A 823 -19.12 6.63 32.83
C VAL A 823 -19.69 7.80 33.59
N GLU A 824 -20.69 7.52 34.42
CA GLU A 824 -21.28 8.48 35.35
C GLU A 824 -20.20 9.09 36.23
N ARG A 825 -19.22 8.33 36.72
CA ARG A 825 -18.11 8.92 37.49
C ARG A 825 -17.21 9.85 36.66
N TRP A 826 -16.94 9.53 35.40
CA TRP A 826 -16.10 10.33 34.50
C TRP A 826 -16.81 11.57 33.93
N THR A 827 -18.10 11.48 33.65
CA THR A 827 -18.91 12.60 33.16
C THR A 827 -19.45 13.46 34.30
N ALA A 828 -19.83 12.88 35.44
CA ALA A 828 -20.32 13.62 36.60
C ALA A 828 -19.20 14.37 37.35
N GLY A 829 -17.95 13.91 37.28
CA GLY A 829 -16.81 14.58 37.92
C GLY A 829 -16.50 15.99 37.40
N ARG A 830 -17.12 16.43 36.30
CA ARG A 830 -16.96 17.78 35.73
C ARG A 830 -18.09 18.75 36.06
N GLY A 831 -19.18 18.30 36.69
CA GLY A 831 -20.37 19.13 36.92
C GLY A 831 -20.31 20.04 38.14
N ASP A 832 -19.46 19.75 39.14
CA ASP A 832 -19.63 20.34 40.49
C ASP A 832 -18.34 20.88 41.13
N ARG A 833 -17.28 21.12 40.35
CA ARG A 833 -16.11 21.90 40.82
C ARG A 833 -16.08 23.26 40.14
N GLY A 834 -17.06 24.09 40.47
CA GLY A 834 -16.97 25.54 40.31
C GLY A 834 -15.97 26.10 41.31
N SER A 835 -14.68 25.87 41.08
CA SER A 835 -13.53 26.52 41.74
C SER A 835 -12.26 26.01 41.06
N THR A 836 -11.87 26.64 39.95
CA THR A 836 -10.44 26.68 39.63
C THR A 836 -9.74 27.30 40.82
N PRO A 837 -8.74 26.65 41.45
CA PRO A 837 -7.88 27.36 42.37
C PRO A 837 -7.23 28.47 41.56
N VAL A 838 -7.53 29.71 41.94
CA VAL A 838 -6.73 30.86 41.57
C VAL A 838 -5.32 30.48 41.99
N VAL A 839 -4.46 30.21 41.01
CA VAL A 839 -3.02 30.15 41.23
C VAL A 839 -2.67 31.57 41.64
N GLU A 840 -2.54 31.79 42.94
CA GLU A 840 -1.88 32.97 43.47
C GLU A 840 -0.51 33.05 42.79
N GLN A 841 -0.38 34.01 41.87
CA GLN A 841 0.90 34.51 41.43
C GLN A 841 1.54 35.17 42.64
N GLY A 842 2.22 34.35 43.46
CA GLY A 842 3.13 34.81 44.48
C GLY A 842 4.26 35.58 43.81
N ALA A 843 4.30 36.88 44.07
CA ALA A 843 5.40 37.75 43.76
C ALA A 843 6.60 37.41 44.67
N GLU A 844 7.41 36.46 44.25
CA GLU A 844 8.82 36.34 44.65
C GLU A 844 9.59 36.47 43.32
N GLY A 845 10.28 37.57 43.03
CA GLY A 845 11.36 38.10 43.84
C GLY A 845 12.66 37.57 43.27
N HIS A 846 13.23 38.36 42.35
CA HIS A 846 14.63 38.35 41.89
C HIS A 846 15.55 37.30 42.52
N GLU A 847 15.97 36.30 41.74
CA GLU A 847 17.36 35.82 41.63
C GLU A 847 17.43 34.61 40.67
N ALA A 848 18.42 34.61 39.77
CA ALA A 848 18.79 33.60 38.76
C ALA A 848 18.38 33.92 37.30
N GLU A 849 18.95 35.00 36.75
CA GLU A 849 19.11 35.21 35.30
C GLU A 849 20.43 34.57 34.80
N GLU A 850 20.68 33.31 35.15
CA GLU A 850 21.82 32.50 34.68
C GLU A 850 21.32 31.11 34.29
N ASP A 851 20.73 31.00 33.08
CA ASP A 851 20.75 29.79 32.23
C ASP A 851 19.76 29.92 31.04
N ARG A 852 19.81 31.04 30.29
CA ARG A 852 19.03 31.19 29.03
C ARG A 852 19.58 30.38 27.83
N ASN A 853 20.42 29.37 28.08
CA ASN A 853 21.02 28.53 27.05
C ASN A 853 20.59 27.06 27.15
N VAL A 854 19.41 26.79 27.71
CA VAL A 854 18.80 25.46 27.63
C VAL A 854 18.36 25.22 26.18
N SER A 855 19.03 24.29 25.50
CA SER A 855 18.67 23.87 24.15
C SER A 855 17.17 23.49 24.10
N PRO A 856 16.41 23.92 23.07
CA PRO A 856 14.99 23.58 22.89
C PRO A 856 14.69 22.07 22.99
N GLY A 857 15.68 21.21 22.72
CA GLY A 857 15.55 19.78 22.90
C GLY A 857 15.41 19.33 24.37
N ARG A 858 16.09 20.00 25.31
CA ARG A 858 16.08 19.63 26.74
C ARG A 858 14.78 20.05 27.42
N GLU A 859 14.20 21.18 27.04
CA GLU A 859 12.89 21.60 27.52
C GLU A 859 11.77 20.66 27.03
N ARG A 860 11.85 20.21 25.77
CA ARG A 860 10.93 19.19 25.22
C ARG A 860 11.02 17.87 25.97
N GLU A 861 12.24 17.42 26.29
CA GLU A 861 12.46 16.19 27.05
C GLU A 861 11.91 16.29 28.48
N LEU A 862 12.04 17.46 29.12
CA LEU A 862 11.46 17.73 30.44
C LEU A 862 9.92 17.77 30.41
N LEU A 863 9.32 18.46 29.44
CA LEU A 863 7.86 18.49 29.26
C LEU A 863 7.31 17.09 28.97
N ARG A 864 8.04 16.29 28.19
CA ARG A 864 7.73 14.89 27.94
C ARG A 864 7.79 14.07 29.23
N ALA A 865 8.88 14.15 29.99
CA ALA A 865 9.03 13.45 31.26
C ALA A 865 7.97 13.87 32.28
N GLN A 866 7.58 15.15 32.31
CA GLN A 866 6.52 15.64 33.19
C GLN A 866 5.14 15.13 32.78
N ARG A 867 4.84 15.08 31.47
CA ARG A 867 3.62 14.45 30.96
C ARG A 867 3.60 12.95 31.22
N GLU A 868 4.74 12.27 31.09
CA GLU A 868 4.91 10.85 31.40
C GLU A 868 4.61 10.60 32.89
N ARG A 869 5.22 11.37 33.81
CA ARG A 869 4.92 11.27 35.25
C ARG A 869 3.45 11.53 35.56
N LYS A 870 2.86 12.61 35.01
CA LYS A 870 1.43 12.90 35.23
C LYS A 870 0.52 11.80 34.68
N LEU A 871 0.90 11.18 33.57
CA LEU A 871 0.14 10.09 32.99
C LEU A 871 0.31 8.79 33.79
N GLU A 872 1.52 8.52 34.30
CA GLU A 872 1.80 7.42 35.22
C GLU A 872 1.05 7.59 36.54
N GLU A 873 1.11 8.76 37.17
CA GLU A 873 0.34 9.12 38.36
C GLU A 873 -1.16 8.99 38.11
N TRP A 874 -1.66 9.54 36.99
CA TRP A 874 -3.07 9.40 36.63
C TRP A 874 -3.45 7.93 36.40
N VAL A 875 -2.60 7.18 35.70
CA VAL A 875 -2.81 5.75 35.51
C VAL A 875 -2.83 5.06 36.86
N GLU A 876 -1.91 5.32 37.78
CA GLU A 876 -1.88 4.73 39.13
C GLU A 876 -3.08 5.11 40.00
N GLU A 877 -3.52 6.36 39.98
CA GLU A 877 -4.71 6.83 40.72
C GLU A 877 -5.98 6.18 40.20
N GLU A 878 -6.21 6.24 38.89
CA GLU A 878 -7.37 5.63 38.25
C GLU A 878 -7.30 4.10 38.33
N TYR A 879 -6.09 3.55 38.24
CA TYR A 879 -5.77 2.14 38.44
C TYR A 879 -6.12 1.73 39.87
N ASN A 880 -5.82 2.51 40.91
CA ASN A 880 -6.19 2.17 42.28
C ASN A 880 -7.69 2.31 42.52
N ALA A 881 -8.36 3.24 41.83
CA ALA A 881 -9.80 3.49 41.95
C ALA A 881 -10.71 2.47 41.23
N SER A 882 -10.27 1.89 40.11
CA SER A 882 -11.15 1.10 39.20
C SER A 882 -11.20 -0.40 39.52
N SER A 883 -12.03 -0.92 40.43
CA SER A 883 -12.04 -2.38 40.67
C SER A 883 -12.66 -3.18 39.50
N GLY A 884 -11.95 -4.18 38.95
CA GLY A 884 -12.53 -5.16 37.99
C GLY A 884 -11.74 -5.45 36.70
N GLU A 885 -12.42 -6.08 35.73
CA GLU A 885 -11.87 -6.54 34.44
C GLU A 885 -11.36 -5.40 33.54
N TYR A 886 -11.93 -4.20 33.69
CA TYR A 886 -11.48 -3.01 32.96
C TYR A 886 -10.04 -2.62 33.35
N ARG A 887 -9.71 -2.60 34.66
CA ARG A 887 -8.35 -2.33 35.17
C ARG A 887 -7.35 -3.34 34.60
N LYS A 888 -7.76 -4.61 34.58
CA LYS A 888 -7.00 -5.72 34.01
C LYS A 888 -6.69 -5.49 32.52
N LEU A 889 -7.68 -5.07 31.73
CA LEU A 889 -7.48 -4.73 30.32
C LEU A 889 -6.55 -3.52 30.12
N VAL A 890 -6.77 -2.43 30.86
CA VAL A 890 -5.94 -1.21 30.73
C VAL A 890 -4.49 -1.51 31.11
N ARG A 891 -4.23 -2.29 32.16
CA ARG A 891 -2.87 -2.74 32.53
C ARG A 891 -2.25 -3.59 31.42
N TRP A 892 -3.00 -4.56 30.91
CA TRP A 892 -2.54 -5.39 29.80
C TRP A 892 -2.19 -4.57 28.54
N LEU A 893 -2.96 -3.51 28.27
CA LEU A 893 -2.66 -2.56 27.20
C LEU A 893 -1.41 -1.72 27.54
N ALA A 894 -1.29 -1.20 28.76
CA ALA A 894 -0.14 -0.43 29.23
C ALA A 894 1.17 -1.22 29.06
N ASP A 895 1.16 -2.48 29.51
CA ASP A 895 2.30 -3.40 29.42
C ASP A 895 2.69 -3.69 27.96
N TRP A 896 1.72 -3.67 27.04
CA TRP A 896 1.96 -3.97 25.63
C TRP A 896 2.38 -2.75 24.81
N VAL A 897 1.67 -1.63 24.92
CA VAL A 897 1.90 -0.43 24.07
C VAL A 897 2.68 0.69 24.75
N GLY A 898 2.87 0.60 26.06
CA GLY A 898 3.40 1.68 26.90
C GLY A 898 2.30 2.65 27.36
N VAL A 899 2.50 3.21 28.55
CA VAL A 899 1.55 4.14 29.21
C VAL A 899 1.22 5.33 28.30
N TRP A 900 2.21 5.87 27.60
CA TRP A 900 2.09 7.04 26.72
C TRP A 900 1.15 6.86 25.52
N ARG A 901 0.92 5.62 25.06
CA ARG A 901 -0.04 5.33 23.98
C ARG A 901 -1.47 5.17 24.49
N LEU A 902 -1.66 5.06 25.81
CA LEU A 902 -3.00 4.92 26.38
C LEU A 902 -3.80 6.22 26.18
N PRO A 903 -5.10 6.09 25.91
CA PRO A 903 -5.95 7.25 25.72
C PRO A 903 -6.28 7.91 27.06
N GLY A 904 -5.94 9.19 27.21
CA GLY A 904 -6.40 9.99 28.34
C GLY A 904 -7.93 10.21 28.36
N PRO A 905 -8.50 10.74 29.47
CA PRO A 905 -9.94 10.87 29.68
C PRO A 905 -10.69 11.61 28.56
N LYS A 906 -10.09 12.69 28.04
CA LYS A 906 -10.66 13.49 26.95
C LYS A 906 -10.87 12.63 25.70
N ALA A 907 -9.85 11.86 25.29
CA ALA A 907 -9.92 10.99 24.12
C ALA A 907 -11.00 9.91 24.27
N ILE A 908 -11.16 9.32 25.46
CA ILE A 908 -12.21 8.32 25.72
C ILE A 908 -13.60 8.97 25.68
N SER A 909 -13.75 10.18 26.23
CA SER A 909 -15.01 10.94 26.16
C SER A 909 -15.39 11.29 24.72
N ASP A 910 -14.42 11.78 23.93
CA ASP A 910 -14.59 12.08 22.51
C ASP A 910 -14.99 10.82 21.73
N TRP A 911 -14.32 9.70 21.99
CA TRP A 911 -14.63 8.42 21.35
C TRP A 911 -15.98 7.83 21.78
N THR A 912 -16.42 8.08 23.01
CA THR A 912 -17.78 7.72 23.47
C THR A 912 -18.83 8.48 22.68
N ARG A 913 -18.62 9.79 22.45
CA ARG A 913 -19.49 10.60 21.59
C ARG A 913 -19.45 10.14 20.14
N ASN A 914 -18.28 9.81 19.62
CA ASN A 914 -18.13 9.33 18.24
C ASN A 914 -18.82 7.99 18.03
N ILE A 915 -18.71 7.05 18.96
CA ILE A 915 -19.40 5.75 18.88
C ILE A 915 -20.92 5.91 18.98
N ALA A 916 -21.42 6.84 19.81
CA ALA A 916 -22.83 7.19 19.83
C ALA A 916 -23.29 7.74 18.47
N ARG A 917 -22.55 8.70 17.89
CA ARG A 917 -22.84 9.27 16.56
C ARG A 917 -22.82 8.20 15.45
N LEU A 918 -21.83 7.30 15.49
CA LEU A 918 -21.70 6.17 14.56
C LEU A 918 -22.95 5.27 14.58
N ARG A 919 -23.54 5.04 15.76
CA ARG A 919 -24.77 4.24 15.91
C ARG A 919 -26.03 4.99 15.52
N GLU A 920 -26.08 6.29 15.76
CA GLU A 920 -27.17 7.16 15.32
C GLU A 920 -27.19 7.36 13.79
N GLY A 921 -26.18 6.86 13.07
CA GLY A 921 -26.00 7.08 11.65
C GLY A 921 -25.57 8.51 11.29
N ARG A 922 -25.34 9.37 12.29
CA ARG A 922 -24.86 10.75 12.15
C ARG A 922 -23.34 10.79 12.04
N ASP A 923 -22.77 10.05 11.09
CA ASP A 923 -21.38 10.32 10.73
C ASP A 923 -21.38 11.65 9.97
N GLY A 924 -20.73 12.63 10.56
CA GLY A 924 -20.57 13.95 9.97
C GLY A 924 -19.74 13.84 8.70
N ASP A 925 -20.39 13.85 7.54
CA ASP A 925 -19.76 14.02 6.22
C ASP A 925 -18.89 15.32 6.12
N GLN A 926 -18.84 16.12 7.18
CA GLN A 926 -18.04 17.33 7.30
C GLN A 926 -16.63 17.15 7.89
N GLU A 927 -16.33 16.12 8.69
CA GLU A 927 -15.06 16.08 9.48
C GLU A 927 -14.01 15.04 9.09
N GLU A 928 -14.31 14.00 8.29
CA GLU A 928 -13.30 12.98 7.93
C GLU A 928 -12.14 13.52 7.06
N GLY A 929 -12.27 14.71 6.48
CA GLY A 929 -11.19 15.35 5.72
C GLY A 929 -10.02 15.88 6.57
N GLY A 930 -10.20 16.03 7.89
CA GLY A 930 -9.17 16.59 8.78
C GLY A 930 -8.40 15.57 9.61
N VAL A 931 -8.92 14.34 9.79
CA VAL A 931 -8.33 13.37 10.72
C VAL A 931 -7.33 12.41 10.04
N GLU A 932 -7.42 12.21 8.72
CA GLU A 932 -6.54 11.27 8.01
C GLU A 932 -5.10 11.80 7.80
N GLU A 933 -4.86 13.12 7.81
CA GLU A 933 -3.48 13.67 7.68
C GLU A 933 -2.71 13.80 9.00
N GLU A 934 -3.39 13.77 10.16
CA GLU A 934 -2.72 13.79 11.48
C GLU A 934 -2.25 12.40 11.96
N GLY A 935 -2.58 11.33 11.22
CA GLY A 935 -2.40 9.94 11.67
C GLY A 935 -1.02 9.32 11.46
N GLU A 936 -0.17 9.88 10.59
CA GLU A 936 1.18 9.34 10.31
C GLU A 936 2.33 10.18 10.88
N SER A 937 2.04 11.37 11.42
CA SER A 937 3.03 12.25 12.06
C SER A 937 3.20 12.01 13.55
N ALA A 938 2.32 11.25 14.21
CA ALA A 938 2.37 11.05 15.68
C ALA A 938 3.45 10.08 16.20
N ASP A 939 4.18 9.40 15.30
CA ASP A 939 5.44 8.69 15.64
C ASP A 939 6.68 9.45 15.14
N GLY A 940 6.50 10.66 14.60
CA GLY A 940 7.51 11.71 14.50
C GLY A 940 7.35 12.66 15.67
N GLU A 941 8.46 13.05 16.29
CA GLU A 941 8.47 14.02 17.39
C GLU A 941 7.67 15.29 17.04
N ASP A 942 6.59 15.50 17.80
CA ASP A 942 5.88 16.73 18.11
C ASP A 942 5.45 17.64 16.94
N GLY A 943 4.19 17.49 16.53
CA GLY A 943 3.42 18.56 15.88
C GLY A 943 3.17 19.70 16.87
N GLU A 944 3.63 20.89 16.50
CA GLU A 944 3.58 22.13 17.27
C GLU A 944 2.13 22.58 17.54
N ASN A 945 1.81 22.82 18.81
CA ASN A 945 0.61 23.54 19.23
C ASN A 945 0.91 25.05 19.17
N MET A 946 0.79 25.66 17.98
CA MET A 946 0.91 27.11 17.76
C MET A 946 -0.36 27.84 18.25
N GLY A 947 -0.49 27.96 19.58
CA GLY A 947 -1.63 28.61 20.24
C GLY A 947 -1.37 29.94 20.92
N GLU A 948 -0.12 30.43 21.01
CA GLU A 948 0.24 31.51 21.96
C GLU A 948 1.00 32.72 21.39
N ILE A 949 1.03 32.93 20.06
CA ILE A 949 1.70 34.11 19.46
C ILE A 949 0.69 35.19 18.98
N GLY A 950 -0.62 34.94 19.11
CA GLY A 950 -1.67 35.84 18.59
C GLY A 950 -1.92 37.14 19.39
N GLU A 951 -1.29 37.36 20.54
CA GLU A 951 -1.60 38.50 21.42
C GLU A 951 -0.56 39.64 21.41
N GLN A 952 0.58 39.50 20.73
CA GLN A 952 1.58 40.58 20.62
C GLN A 952 1.51 41.41 19.33
N GLU A 953 0.78 41.00 18.30
CA GLU A 953 0.61 41.77 17.05
C GLU A 953 -0.67 42.65 17.04
N ARG A 954 -1.31 42.88 18.20
CA ARG A 954 -2.45 43.81 18.36
C ARG A 954 -2.17 45.02 19.27
N GLN A 955 -0.92 45.30 19.59
CA GLN A 955 -0.50 46.56 20.21
C GLN A 955 0.30 47.42 19.24
#